data_AF-A0A5N5CYX3-F1
#
_entry.id   AF-A0A5N5CYX3-F1
#
_cell.length_a   1.000
_cell.length_b   1.000
_cell.length_c   1.000
_cell.angle_alpha   90.00
_cell.angle_beta   90.00
_cell.angle_gamma   90.00
#
_symmetry.space_group_name_H-M   'P 1'
#
loop_
_entity.id
_entity.type
_entity.pdbx_description
1 polymer ?
#
loop_
_entity_poly.entity_id
_entity_poly.type
_entity_poly.pdbx_seq_one_letter_code
_entity_poly.pdbx_strand_id
1 'polypeptide(L)'
;MALLLNHLVSFVSRDEMYHRGNADFTRPSHGLMAVSLWTISASVSILSSRFILIELNYPLHLLLVHLFVLSAILVSHRFASAIKARYQAPSWFHATVEYTGESNPDERWYHGFPTALCAAAALPLLMQAILHWVNLSTLALMPAFAYLFCDIWSMITTKHYSLWIKFLEVILQSACCAVILYDEYRLTPQGIFCTLMAMLFTGLAMGFSKMSHMSPSDTFSRRKSPSLITTIAISFFITFVWCVKKEETLMAAEHILDVDPMVLGLNVGSTVAAVLFGNSFIVPISVEDHFSPDVSRSRVLIAQVSASFGFTAIVGFASSYLTMRSYATVLQAGAFCLAVVCIINAPRPVDNQDRTMFRTSLYDLERFQPGLVSLDSEPLDDGDSSPEQGLLGEAHSTDRLDYERWMRKFETPSVLSIAAYSVIILTWIGFLACNFAGVSSSDISEPIPQLDLAYEPVHGFDVVISMYKEPIESVTSIMEGLSAIPAIAESSPRLFLYTKDEDLEPSTIAELGNATNAFKVIKLPNVGREGETYLEHILLNWDSLAKHTLFVQADVHNPREFFNRVQDYYSPNTGMLSLGFSGKTCDTANCGDRWSWYEGSSLLNDVCRRVDGEDCKNILLSYKGQFITSAARIRAVERELYEDLKSAMTDPDSWAHKEPWLNGRPDSLNAPRFGYTMERLWSVVMQCSTEEVAWRCPTLLSRTRRGGDLTDCQCMDPKNDARLGLNSTVPT
;
A
#
# COMPACT_ATOMS: atom_id res chain seq x y z
N MET A 1 22.42 -11.94 10.80
CA MET A 1 21.18 -12.54 11.37
C MET A 1 21.39 -13.17 12.74
N ALA A 2 22.31 -14.13 12.92
CA ALA A 2 22.55 -14.78 14.22
C ALA A 2 22.92 -13.80 15.36
N LEU A 3 23.75 -12.77 15.10
CA LEU A 3 24.04 -11.70 16.07
C LEU A 3 22.81 -10.85 16.40
N LEU A 4 21.97 -10.57 15.41
CA LEU A 4 20.72 -9.81 15.60
C LEU A 4 19.70 -10.64 16.40
N LEU A 5 19.60 -11.93 16.12
CA LEU A 5 18.84 -12.92 16.89
C LEU A 5 19.38 -13.06 18.32
N ASN A 6 20.69 -13.08 18.52
CA ASN A 6 21.29 -13.14 19.86
C ASN A 6 21.01 -11.86 20.65
N HIS A 7 21.06 -10.70 20.00
CA HIS A 7 20.66 -9.44 20.62
C HIS A 7 19.14 -9.36 20.87
N LEU A 8 18.30 -9.87 19.98
CA LEU A 8 16.84 -9.96 20.16
C LEU A 8 16.48 -10.88 21.32
N VAL A 9 17.08 -12.07 21.39
CA VAL A 9 16.90 -13.02 22.49
C VAL A 9 17.43 -12.43 23.80
N SER A 10 18.57 -11.76 23.79
CA SER A 10 19.09 -11.03 24.96
C SER A 10 18.21 -9.85 25.38
N PHE A 11 17.46 -9.25 24.45
CA PHE A 11 16.54 -8.16 24.72
C PHE A 11 15.23 -8.67 25.35
N VAL A 12 14.68 -9.77 24.82
CA VAL A 12 13.51 -10.46 25.38
C VAL A 12 13.82 -11.05 26.77
N SER A 13 15.05 -11.54 27.00
CA SER A 13 15.47 -12.11 28.28
C SER A 13 15.74 -11.07 29.39
N ARG A 14 15.64 -9.76 29.13
CA ARG A 14 16.16 -8.71 30.03
C ARG A 14 15.20 -8.18 31.09
N ASP A 15 13.97 -8.71 31.16
CA ASP A 15 13.11 -8.61 32.35
C ASP A 15 13.84 -9.07 33.63
N GLU A 16 14.87 -9.92 33.50
CA GLU A 16 15.75 -10.33 34.61
C GLU A 16 16.61 -9.21 35.22
N MET A 17 16.90 -8.12 34.49
CA MET A 17 17.73 -7.03 35.01
C MET A 17 16.94 -5.98 35.82
N TYR A 18 15.65 -5.78 35.52
CA TYR A 18 14.78 -4.86 36.28
C TYR A 18 14.59 -5.32 37.73
N HIS A 19 14.62 -6.64 37.97
CA HIS A 19 14.45 -7.21 39.31
C HIS A 19 15.69 -7.10 40.23
N ARG A 20 16.86 -6.65 39.74
CA ARG A 20 18.07 -6.49 40.57
C ARG A 20 18.16 -5.17 41.35
N GLY A 21 17.10 -4.37 41.40
CA GLY A 21 17.02 -3.18 42.28
C GLY A 21 18.04 -2.07 41.99
N ASN A 22 18.69 -2.09 40.82
CA ASN A 22 19.67 -1.08 40.46
C ASN A 22 18.96 0.12 39.83
N ALA A 23 18.65 1.14 40.64
CA ALA A 23 17.85 2.31 40.26
C ALA A 23 18.41 3.07 39.04
N ASP A 24 19.70 2.93 38.75
CA ASP A 24 20.40 3.60 37.65
C ASP A 24 20.10 3.05 36.23
N PHE A 25 19.40 1.92 36.11
CA PHE A 25 19.07 1.31 34.81
C PHE A 25 17.67 1.63 34.27
N THR A 26 16.89 2.47 34.95
CA THR A 26 15.55 2.95 34.54
C THR A 26 15.59 3.96 33.37
N ARG A 27 16.58 3.86 32.47
CA ARG A 27 16.81 4.90 31.47
C ARG A 27 15.71 4.91 30.39
N PRO A 28 15.09 6.08 30.11
CA PRO A 28 14.11 6.27 29.02
C PRO A 28 14.65 5.90 27.62
N SER A 29 15.95 5.61 27.49
CA SER A 29 16.59 5.11 26.28
C SER A 29 16.03 3.77 25.80
N HIS A 30 15.46 2.93 26.67
CA HIS A 30 15.02 1.59 26.28
C HIS A 30 13.77 1.61 25.38
N GLY A 31 12.73 2.36 25.77
CA GLY A 31 11.51 2.50 24.97
C GLY A 31 11.78 3.18 23.63
N LEU A 32 12.66 4.19 23.61
CA LEU A 32 13.10 4.85 22.37
C LEU A 32 13.87 3.90 21.44
N MET A 33 14.71 3.03 22.00
CA MET A 33 15.42 2.01 21.21
C MET A 33 14.44 0.99 20.64
N ALA A 34 13.46 0.51 21.43
CA ALA A 34 12.43 -0.41 20.95
C ALA A 34 11.61 0.20 19.80
N VAL A 35 11.23 1.48 19.92
CA VAL A 35 10.59 2.26 18.85
C VAL A 35 11.44 2.31 17.59
N SER A 36 12.73 2.61 17.72
CA SER A 36 13.63 2.73 16.58
C SER A 36 13.82 1.38 15.87
N LEU A 37 13.99 0.31 16.66
CA LEU A 37 14.09 -1.06 16.13
C LEU A 37 12.80 -1.49 15.45
N TRP A 38 11.65 -1.16 16.04
CA TRP A 38 10.35 -1.39 15.41
C TRP A 38 10.25 -0.68 14.07
N THR A 39 10.56 0.62 14.00
CA THR A 39 10.49 1.42 12.77
C THR A 39 11.33 0.81 11.65
N ILE A 40 12.59 0.47 11.93
CA ILE A 40 13.49 -0.13 10.94
C ILE A 40 12.95 -1.51 10.51
N SER A 41 12.56 -2.34 11.47
CA SER A 41 12.09 -3.71 11.20
C SER A 41 10.78 -3.72 10.40
N ALA A 42 9.84 -2.83 10.74
CA ALA A 42 8.57 -2.65 10.03
C ALA A 42 8.79 -2.18 8.58
N SER A 43 9.69 -1.20 8.38
CA SER A 43 10.02 -0.72 7.04
C SER A 43 10.65 -1.83 6.18
N VAL A 44 11.64 -2.56 6.72
CA VAL A 44 12.27 -3.69 6.00
C VAL A 44 11.25 -4.80 5.73
N SER A 45 10.39 -5.11 6.70
CA SER A 45 9.32 -6.10 6.57
C SER A 45 8.40 -5.78 5.39
N ILE A 46 7.90 -4.55 5.26
CA ILE A 46 7.00 -4.19 4.16
C ILE A 46 7.71 -4.17 2.82
N LEU A 47 8.91 -3.59 2.74
CA LEU A 47 9.66 -3.50 1.49
C LEU A 47 10.02 -4.90 0.97
N SER A 48 10.51 -5.77 1.84
CA SER A 48 10.84 -7.15 1.48
C SER A 48 9.58 -8.00 1.23
N SER A 49 8.49 -7.80 1.97
CA SER A 49 7.21 -8.47 1.70
C SER A 49 6.68 -8.07 0.33
N ARG A 50 6.75 -6.78 -0.02
CA ARG A 50 6.33 -6.32 -1.35
C ARG A 50 7.18 -6.96 -2.44
N PHE A 51 8.50 -6.97 -2.26
CA PHE A 51 9.42 -7.58 -3.22
C PHE A 51 9.09 -9.05 -3.44
N ILE A 52 8.97 -9.83 -2.36
CA ILE A 52 8.59 -11.25 -2.44
C ILE A 52 7.22 -11.40 -3.07
N LEU A 53 6.22 -10.59 -2.69
CA LEU A 53 4.84 -10.74 -3.18
C LEU A 53 4.61 -10.31 -4.64
N ILE A 54 5.58 -9.64 -5.25
CA ILE A 54 5.56 -9.39 -6.70
C ILE A 54 5.80 -10.70 -7.45
N GLU A 55 6.68 -11.55 -6.94
CA GLU A 55 6.98 -12.88 -7.50
C GLU A 55 6.00 -13.94 -6.96
N LEU A 56 5.77 -13.92 -5.65
CA LEU A 56 4.95 -14.85 -4.89
C LEU A 56 3.52 -14.30 -4.71
N ASN A 57 2.56 -14.78 -5.49
CA ASN A 57 1.17 -14.36 -5.38
C ASN A 57 0.40 -14.98 -4.19
N TYR A 58 1.10 -15.37 -3.11
CA TYR A 58 0.57 -16.12 -1.95
C TYR A 58 0.83 -15.40 -0.61
N PRO A 59 0.17 -14.26 -0.34
CA PRO A 59 0.37 -13.47 0.87
C PRO A 59 0.05 -14.23 2.16
N LEU A 60 -0.98 -15.08 2.19
CA LEU A 60 -1.35 -15.79 3.43
C LEU A 60 -0.34 -16.87 3.78
N HIS A 61 0.21 -17.58 2.79
CA HIS A 61 1.30 -18.53 3.04
C HIS A 61 2.58 -17.83 3.55
N LEU A 62 2.94 -16.67 2.98
CA LEU A 62 4.08 -15.89 3.49
C LEU A 62 3.89 -15.49 4.95
N LEU A 63 2.69 -14.99 5.30
CA LEU A 63 2.35 -14.67 6.69
C LEU A 63 2.36 -15.92 7.59
N LEU A 64 1.89 -17.08 7.09
CA LEU A 64 1.91 -18.32 7.85
C LEU A 64 3.34 -18.74 8.23
N VAL A 65 4.31 -18.55 7.32
CA VAL A 65 5.74 -18.76 7.61
C VAL A 65 6.21 -17.80 8.71
N HIS A 66 5.85 -16.52 8.65
CA HIS A 66 6.19 -15.55 9.70
C HIS A 66 5.63 -15.96 11.06
N LEU A 67 4.34 -16.32 11.11
CA LEU A 67 3.64 -16.71 12.33
C LEU A 67 4.17 -18.04 12.89
N PHE A 68 4.56 -18.97 12.02
CA PHE A 68 5.19 -20.23 12.43
C PHE A 68 6.53 -19.98 13.13
N VAL A 69 7.42 -19.19 12.51
CA VAL A 69 8.74 -18.86 13.10
C VAL A 69 8.57 -18.08 14.40
N LEU A 70 7.67 -17.10 14.44
CA LEU A 70 7.37 -16.35 15.65
C LEU A 70 6.83 -17.26 16.77
N SER A 71 5.90 -18.17 16.45
CA SER A 71 5.38 -19.15 17.40
C SER A 71 6.49 -20.05 17.95
N ALA A 72 7.39 -20.54 17.08
CA ALA A 72 8.53 -21.36 17.49
C ALA A 72 9.46 -20.60 18.45
N ILE A 73 9.75 -19.32 18.19
CA ILE A 73 10.55 -18.46 19.08
C ILE A 73 9.86 -18.30 20.44
N LEU A 74 8.56 -17.99 20.45
CA LEU A 74 7.81 -17.78 21.69
C LEU A 74 7.70 -19.06 22.53
N VAL A 75 7.45 -20.21 21.89
CA VAL A 75 7.41 -21.52 22.56
C VAL A 75 8.79 -21.90 23.09
N SER A 76 9.85 -21.70 22.31
CA SER A 76 11.23 -21.99 22.74
C SER A 76 11.63 -21.12 23.93
N HIS A 77 11.28 -19.83 23.90
CA HIS A 77 11.51 -18.92 25.01
C HIS A 77 10.77 -19.38 26.27
N ARG A 78 9.47 -19.71 26.16
CA ARG A 78 8.68 -20.24 27.29
C ARG A 78 9.26 -21.54 27.86
N PHE A 79 9.69 -22.45 27.00
CA PHE A 79 10.30 -23.71 27.39
C PHE A 79 11.65 -23.48 28.10
N ALA A 80 12.51 -22.61 27.56
CA ALA A 80 13.78 -22.24 28.18
C ALA A 80 13.57 -21.59 29.55
N SER A 81 12.59 -20.68 29.68
CA SER A 81 12.24 -20.08 30.97
C SER A 81 11.74 -21.13 31.97
N ALA A 82 10.92 -22.10 31.52
CA ALA A 82 10.44 -23.19 32.37
C ALA A 82 11.58 -24.13 32.82
N ILE A 83 12.54 -24.43 31.94
CA ILE A 83 13.73 -25.22 32.29
C ILE A 83 14.60 -24.46 33.31
N LYS A 84 14.86 -23.17 33.07
CA LYS A 84 15.67 -22.34 33.98
C LYS A 84 15.05 -22.30 35.38
N ALA A 85 13.73 -22.13 35.44
CA ALA A 85 12.98 -22.18 36.70
C ALA A 85 13.10 -23.54 37.41
N ARG A 86 13.32 -24.65 36.68
CA ARG A 86 13.40 -26.00 37.23
C ARG A 86 14.80 -26.45 37.65
N TYR A 87 15.87 -25.95 37.00
CA TYR A 87 17.23 -26.49 37.17
C TYR A 87 18.23 -25.60 37.92
N GLN A 88 17.93 -24.32 38.17
CA GLN A 88 18.79 -23.43 38.97
C GLN A 88 17.99 -22.41 39.77
N ALA A 89 17.69 -22.70 41.04
CA ALA A 89 17.42 -21.67 42.04
C ALA A 89 17.63 -22.20 43.48
N PRO A 90 18.71 -21.81 44.17
CA PRO A 90 18.73 -21.79 45.63
C PRO A 90 17.64 -20.82 46.15
N SER A 91 17.14 -21.05 47.37
CA SER A 91 15.92 -20.43 47.91
C SER A 91 15.86 -18.88 47.91
N TRP A 92 16.98 -18.18 47.72
CA TRP A 92 17.05 -16.73 47.57
C TRP A 92 16.78 -16.22 46.15
N PHE A 93 16.74 -17.11 45.15
CA PHE A 93 16.45 -16.80 43.74
C PHE A 93 14.94 -16.90 43.40
N HIS A 94 14.10 -17.31 44.35
CA HIS A 94 12.64 -17.32 44.22
C HIS A 94 12.01 -15.90 44.12
N ALA A 95 12.78 -14.83 44.32
CA ALA A 95 12.28 -13.46 44.31
C ALA A 95 12.28 -12.78 42.92
N THR A 96 12.92 -13.37 41.91
CA THR A 96 13.14 -12.65 40.62
C THR A 96 12.65 -13.39 39.38
N VAL A 97 12.36 -14.68 39.50
CA VAL A 97 11.53 -15.41 38.53
C VAL A 97 10.21 -15.69 39.24
N GLU A 98 9.43 -14.62 39.43
CA GLU A 98 7.99 -14.80 39.49
C GLU A 98 7.57 -15.38 38.13
N TYR A 99 7.65 -16.72 38.03
CA TYR A 99 6.47 -17.45 37.61
C TYR A 99 5.36 -16.77 38.40
N THR A 100 4.56 -15.92 37.75
CA THR A 100 3.41 -15.33 38.41
C THR A 100 2.59 -16.52 38.88
N GLY A 101 2.80 -16.93 40.12
CA GLY A 101 1.90 -17.74 40.93
C GLY A 101 0.67 -16.88 41.21
N GLU A 102 0.16 -16.21 40.18
CA GLU A 102 -1.15 -15.62 40.16
C GLU A 102 -2.09 -16.81 40.12
N SER A 103 -2.55 -17.11 41.32
CA SER A 103 -3.40 -18.21 41.71
C SER A 103 -4.81 -18.18 41.09
N ASN A 104 -5.00 -17.60 39.90
CA ASN A 104 -6.17 -17.85 39.07
C ASN A 104 -5.96 -17.38 37.62
N PRO A 105 -5.61 -18.27 36.66
CA PRO A 105 -5.57 -17.92 35.23
C PRO A 105 -6.94 -17.53 34.64
N ASP A 106 -8.04 -17.85 35.33
CA ASP A 106 -9.39 -17.78 34.75
C ASP A 106 -10.01 -16.38 34.68
N GLU A 107 -9.58 -15.41 35.50
CA GLU A 107 -10.25 -14.10 35.59
C GLU A 107 -9.51 -12.93 34.89
N ARG A 108 -8.45 -13.16 34.13
CA ARG A 108 -7.68 -12.03 33.54
C ARG A 108 -7.57 -12.04 32.02
N TRP A 109 -7.75 -13.20 31.39
CA TRP A 109 -7.63 -13.33 29.94
C TRP A 109 -8.76 -12.60 29.19
N TYR A 110 -9.95 -12.47 29.78
CA TYR A 110 -11.12 -11.89 29.12
C TYR A 110 -10.97 -10.39 28.82
N HIS A 111 -10.13 -9.65 29.58
CA HIS A 111 -9.88 -8.22 29.33
C HIS A 111 -8.92 -7.97 28.16
N GLY A 112 -7.91 -8.83 27.98
CA GLY A 112 -6.95 -8.73 26.88
C GLY A 112 -7.42 -9.40 25.59
N PHE A 113 -8.37 -10.33 25.68
CA PHE A 113 -8.85 -11.11 24.54
C PHE A 113 -9.38 -10.25 23.38
N PRO A 114 -10.22 -9.20 23.58
CA PRO A 114 -10.68 -8.35 22.49
C PRO A 114 -9.53 -7.68 21.74
N THR A 115 -8.53 -7.15 22.47
CA THR A 115 -7.33 -6.57 21.87
C THR A 115 -6.57 -7.59 21.04
N ALA A 116 -6.34 -8.79 21.59
CA ALA A 116 -5.64 -9.87 20.90
C ALA A 116 -6.37 -10.32 19.63
N LEU A 117 -7.70 -10.46 19.70
CA LEU A 117 -8.53 -10.88 18.57
C LEU A 117 -8.50 -9.85 17.43
N CYS A 118 -8.64 -8.56 17.75
CA CYS A 118 -8.57 -7.49 16.75
C CYS A 118 -7.16 -7.40 16.13
N ALA A 119 -6.10 -7.41 16.94
CA ALA A 119 -4.73 -7.42 16.42
C ALA A 119 -4.46 -8.66 15.53
N ALA A 120 -4.94 -9.83 15.94
CA ALA A 120 -4.79 -11.07 15.19
C ALA A 120 -5.51 -11.06 13.84
N ALA A 121 -6.72 -10.48 13.79
CA ALA A 121 -7.51 -10.32 12.57
C ALA A 121 -6.88 -9.30 11.60
N ALA A 122 -6.19 -8.28 12.12
CA ALA A 122 -5.52 -7.28 11.29
C ALA A 122 -4.37 -7.87 10.46
N LEU A 123 -3.56 -8.78 11.01
CA LEU A 123 -2.35 -9.30 10.35
C LEU A 123 -2.59 -9.90 8.94
N PRO A 124 -3.53 -10.85 8.72
CA PRO A 124 -3.78 -11.38 7.38
C PRO A 124 -4.36 -10.33 6.43
N LEU A 125 -5.15 -9.38 6.94
CA LEU A 125 -5.66 -8.26 6.14
C LEU A 125 -4.53 -7.30 5.72
N LEU A 126 -3.55 -7.05 6.59
CA LEU A 126 -2.37 -6.25 6.26
C LEU A 126 -1.51 -6.93 5.18
N MET A 127 -1.33 -8.25 5.26
CA MET A 127 -0.56 -8.96 4.23
C MET A 127 -1.26 -8.95 2.87
N GLN A 128 -2.58 -9.12 2.87
CA GLN A 128 -3.41 -8.94 1.66
C GLN A 128 -3.36 -7.49 1.15
N ALA A 129 -3.33 -6.50 2.04
CA ALA A 129 -3.16 -5.10 1.66
C ALA A 129 -1.83 -4.86 0.96
N ILE A 130 -0.71 -5.44 1.41
CA ILE A 130 0.60 -5.30 0.75
C ILE A 130 0.57 -5.84 -0.68
N LEU A 131 -0.12 -6.95 -0.93
CA LEU A 131 -0.28 -7.50 -2.29
C LEU A 131 -1.10 -6.56 -3.19
N HIS A 132 -2.26 -6.13 -2.69
CA HIS A 132 -3.27 -5.41 -3.50
C HIS A 132 -3.07 -3.89 -3.58
N TRP A 133 -2.27 -3.31 -2.68
CA TRP A 133 -1.95 -1.89 -2.68
C TRP A 133 -0.67 -1.64 -3.47
N VAL A 134 -0.81 -1.09 -4.68
CA VAL A 134 0.34 -0.93 -5.59
C VAL A 134 1.28 0.19 -5.12
N ASN A 135 0.74 1.27 -4.55
CA ASN A 135 1.48 2.44 -4.13
C ASN A 135 1.93 2.35 -2.66
N LEU A 136 3.11 1.80 -2.41
CA LEU A 136 3.60 1.56 -1.05
C LEU A 136 3.72 2.82 -0.20
N SER A 137 4.05 3.96 -0.81
CA SER A 137 4.18 5.23 -0.10
C SER A 137 2.87 5.60 0.58
N THR A 138 1.74 5.47 -0.12
CA THR A 138 0.42 5.74 0.45
C THR A 138 -0.01 4.66 1.44
N LEU A 139 0.31 3.38 1.22
CA LEU A 139 0.09 2.33 2.22
C LEU A 139 0.79 2.68 3.55
N ALA A 140 1.98 3.27 3.48
CA ALA A 140 2.72 3.71 4.65
C ALA A 140 2.12 4.94 5.35
N LEU A 141 1.19 5.67 4.72
CA LEU A 141 0.39 6.75 5.35
C LEU A 141 -0.84 6.22 6.08
N MET A 142 -1.24 4.97 5.85
CA MET A 142 -2.43 4.34 6.43
C MET A 142 -2.45 4.23 7.96
N PRO A 143 -1.32 4.23 8.71
CA PRO A 143 -1.36 4.33 10.17
C PRO A 143 -2.26 5.46 10.69
N ALA A 144 -2.42 6.57 9.96
CA ALA A 144 -3.34 7.66 10.32
C ALA A 144 -4.79 7.18 10.52
N PHE A 145 -5.24 6.19 9.75
CA PHE A 145 -6.57 5.57 9.89
C PHE A 145 -6.69 4.75 11.16
N ALA A 146 -5.65 4.00 11.56
CA ALA A 146 -5.68 3.23 12.81
C ALA A 146 -5.83 4.16 14.02
N TYR A 147 -5.12 5.30 14.03
CA TYR A 147 -5.31 6.33 15.05
C TYR A 147 -6.72 6.91 15.01
N LEU A 148 -7.27 7.19 13.82
CA LEU A 148 -8.64 7.71 13.65
C LEU A 148 -9.67 6.75 14.26
N PHE A 149 -9.58 5.46 13.94
CA PHE A 149 -10.49 4.45 14.49
C PHE A 149 -10.30 4.27 16.00
N CYS A 150 -9.08 4.39 16.51
CA CYS A 150 -8.83 4.41 17.95
C CYS A 150 -9.50 5.61 18.64
N ASP A 151 -9.48 6.79 18.02
CA ASP A 151 -10.09 8.00 18.58
C ASP A 151 -11.61 7.98 18.48
N ILE A 152 -12.18 7.45 17.40
CA ILE A 152 -13.62 7.15 17.29
C ILE A 152 -14.04 6.19 18.42
N TRP A 153 -13.29 5.12 18.64
CA TRP A 153 -13.57 4.18 19.73
C TRP A 153 -13.50 4.85 21.11
N SER A 154 -12.46 5.67 21.34
CA SER A 154 -12.32 6.43 22.59
C SER A 154 -13.46 7.42 22.79
N MET A 155 -13.94 8.08 21.74
CA MET A 155 -15.09 8.98 21.79
C MET A 155 -16.37 8.27 22.22
N ILE A 156 -16.58 7.02 21.76
CA ILE A 156 -17.76 6.21 22.10
C ILE A 156 -17.69 5.68 23.54
N THR A 157 -16.50 5.25 23.99
CA THR A 157 -16.35 4.48 25.24
C THR A 157 -15.98 5.31 26.46
N THR A 158 -15.34 6.46 26.28
CA THR A 158 -14.84 7.27 27.41
C THR A 158 -15.61 8.57 27.53
N LYS A 159 -15.88 8.99 28.77
CA LYS A 159 -16.51 10.29 29.04
C LYS A 159 -15.48 11.40 28.84
N HIS A 160 -15.65 12.20 27.79
CA HIS A 160 -14.82 13.37 27.52
C HIS A 160 -15.39 14.62 28.19
N TYR A 161 -14.52 15.48 28.73
CA TYR A 161 -14.92 16.76 29.32
C TYR A 161 -15.51 17.71 28.27
N SER A 162 -14.97 17.68 27.06
CA SER A 162 -15.47 18.44 25.91
C SER A 162 -15.64 17.53 24.70
N LEU A 163 -16.83 16.92 24.60
CA LEU A 163 -17.20 16.07 23.47
C LEU A 163 -17.06 16.80 22.13
N TRP A 164 -17.35 18.10 22.11
CA TRP A 164 -17.28 18.92 20.90
C TRP A 164 -15.86 19.07 20.35
N ILE A 165 -14.86 19.31 21.21
CA ILE A 165 -13.46 19.42 20.76
C ILE A 165 -12.99 18.07 20.19
N LYS A 166 -13.31 16.95 20.87
CA LYS A 166 -12.98 15.61 20.36
C LYS A 166 -13.69 15.28 19.06
N PHE A 167 -14.95 15.69 18.91
CA PHE A 167 -15.69 15.52 17.67
C PHE A 167 -15.03 16.30 16.51
N LEU A 168 -14.62 17.54 16.75
CA LEU A 168 -13.91 18.36 15.75
C LEU A 168 -12.56 17.73 15.34
N GLU A 169 -11.82 17.19 16.31
CA GLU A 169 -10.56 16.47 16.05
C GLU A 169 -10.79 15.24 15.16
N VAL A 170 -11.81 14.42 15.47
CA VAL A 170 -12.18 13.26 14.65
C VAL A 170 -12.60 13.69 13.24
N ILE A 171 -13.34 14.79 13.09
CA ILE A 171 -13.70 15.34 11.77
C ILE A 171 -12.45 15.74 10.99
N LEU A 172 -11.54 16.50 11.62
CA LEU A 172 -10.32 16.98 10.97
C LEU A 172 -9.43 15.80 10.54
N GLN A 173 -9.26 14.80 11.40
CA GLN A 173 -8.49 13.60 11.09
C GLN A 173 -9.19 12.76 10.01
N SER A 174 -10.52 12.66 10.03
CA SER A 174 -11.30 12.00 8.97
C SER A 174 -11.11 12.71 7.63
N ALA A 175 -11.11 14.05 7.60
CA ALA A 175 -10.84 14.82 6.40
C ALA A 175 -9.42 14.58 5.88
N CYS A 176 -8.41 14.54 6.76
CA CYS A 176 -7.03 14.20 6.37
C CYS A 176 -6.94 12.79 5.77
N CYS A 177 -7.57 11.81 6.41
CA CYS A 177 -7.63 10.43 5.92
C CYS A 177 -8.35 10.34 4.56
N ALA A 178 -9.44 11.09 4.38
CA ALA A 178 -10.15 11.18 3.11
C ALA A 178 -9.27 11.77 2.01
N VAL A 179 -8.49 12.82 2.28
CA VAL A 179 -7.52 13.39 1.33
C VAL A 179 -6.45 12.37 0.94
N ILE A 180 -5.94 11.60 1.91
CA ILE A 180 -4.94 10.53 1.64
C ILE A 180 -5.49 9.52 0.62
N LEU A 181 -6.74 9.08 0.76
CA LEU A 181 -7.35 8.14 -0.19
C LEU A 181 -7.80 8.80 -1.50
N TYR A 182 -8.35 10.01 -1.44
CA TYR A 182 -8.89 10.69 -2.61
C TYR A 182 -7.83 10.96 -3.67
N ASP A 183 -6.61 11.31 -3.25
CA ASP A 183 -5.50 11.58 -4.17
C ASP A 183 -4.69 10.32 -4.51
N GLU A 184 -5.10 9.12 -4.07
CA GLU A 184 -4.49 7.85 -4.48
C GLU A 184 -4.96 7.46 -5.88
N TYR A 185 -4.02 7.44 -6.81
CA TYR A 185 -4.29 7.15 -8.22
C TYR A 185 -4.21 5.66 -8.57
N ARG A 186 -3.71 4.81 -7.65
CA ARG A 186 -3.61 3.36 -7.83
C ARG A 186 -4.56 2.56 -6.94
N LEU A 187 -5.76 3.08 -6.70
CA LEU A 187 -6.75 2.40 -5.87
C LEU A 187 -7.25 1.11 -6.53
N THR A 188 -7.32 0.04 -5.75
CA THR A 188 -8.00 -1.20 -6.13
C THR A 188 -9.09 -1.52 -5.11
N PRO A 189 -10.24 -2.08 -5.51
CA PRO A 189 -11.32 -2.41 -4.57
C PRO A 189 -10.85 -3.32 -3.41
N GLN A 190 -10.06 -4.35 -3.75
CA GLN A 190 -9.52 -5.28 -2.77
C GLN A 190 -8.49 -4.60 -1.85
N GLY A 191 -7.63 -3.74 -2.40
CA GLY A 191 -6.66 -2.96 -1.63
C GLY A 191 -7.35 -2.04 -0.62
N ILE A 192 -8.40 -1.33 -1.02
CA ILE A 192 -9.22 -0.49 -0.13
C ILE A 192 -9.81 -1.33 0.99
N PHE A 193 -10.49 -2.42 0.66
CA PHE A 193 -11.16 -3.27 1.64
C PHE A 193 -10.18 -3.84 2.67
N CYS A 194 -9.10 -4.49 2.20
CA CYS A 194 -8.11 -5.10 3.10
C CYS A 194 -7.43 -4.06 3.99
N THR A 195 -7.01 -2.92 3.42
CA THR A 195 -6.30 -1.87 4.16
C THR A 195 -7.18 -1.21 5.21
N LEU A 196 -8.40 -0.80 4.84
CA LEU A 196 -9.31 -0.14 5.78
C LEU A 196 -9.76 -1.07 6.91
N MET A 197 -10.07 -2.34 6.60
CA MET A 197 -10.42 -3.31 7.64
C MET A 197 -9.23 -3.59 8.56
N ALA A 198 -8.01 -3.70 8.01
CA ALA A 198 -6.81 -3.89 8.83
C ALA A 198 -6.55 -2.69 9.75
N MET A 199 -6.70 -1.46 9.25
CA MET A 199 -6.57 -0.24 10.05
C MET A 199 -7.67 -0.13 11.11
N LEU A 200 -8.91 -0.53 10.78
CA LEU A 200 -10.03 -0.60 11.72
C LEU A 200 -9.72 -1.54 12.88
N PHE A 201 -9.34 -2.79 12.59
CA PHE A 201 -9.01 -3.76 13.63
C PHE A 201 -7.79 -3.34 14.45
N THR A 202 -6.78 -2.74 13.81
CA THR A 202 -5.62 -2.18 14.51
C THR A 202 -6.02 -1.04 15.46
N GLY A 203 -6.85 -0.11 14.99
CA GLY A 203 -7.35 1.00 15.80
C GLY A 203 -8.24 0.54 16.97
N LEU A 204 -9.10 -0.46 16.74
CA LEU A 204 -9.90 -1.09 17.80
C LEU A 204 -9.00 -1.78 18.83
N ALA A 205 -7.96 -2.51 18.41
CA ALA A 205 -6.99 -3.11 19.32
C ALA A 205 -6.32 -2.03 20.20
N MET A 206 -5.89 -0.91 19.61
CA MET A 206 -5.35 0.24 20.35
C MET A 206 -6.39 0.88 21.30
N GLY A 207 -7.66 0.88 20.92
CA GLY A 207 -8.75 1.37 21.78
C GLY A 207 -9.02 0.47 22.98
N PHE A 208 -9.08 -0.84 22.76
CA PHE A 208 -9.29 -1.84 23.82
C PHE A 208 -8.12 -1.89 24.81
N SER A 209 -6.87 -1.78 24.34
CA SER A 209 -5.70 -1.72 25.23
C SER A 209 -5.80 -0.52 26.18
N LYS A 210 -6.17 0.67 25.69
CA LYS A 210 -6.39 1.87 26.50
C LYS A 210 -7.48 1.70 27.56
N MET A 211 -8.58 1.02 27.23
CA MET A 211 -9.71 0.81 28.15
C MET A 211 -9.34 -0.07 29.35
N SER A 212 -8.47 -1.08 29.13
CA SER A 212 -8.04 -1.99 30.20
C SER A 212 -7.30 -1.28 31.36
N HIS A 213 -6.80 -0.07 31.14
CA HIS A 213 -6.08 0.74 32.12
C HIS A 213 -6.95 1.63 33.01
N MET A 214 -8.26 1.79 32.72
CA MET A 214 -9.14 2.74 33.43
C MET A 214 -9.82 2.17 34.69
N SER A 215 -9.58 0.90 35.05
CA SER A 215 -10.22 0.30 36.24
C SER A 215 -9.63 0.89 37.54
N PRO A 216 -10.41 1.67 38.35
CA PRO A 216 -9.86 2.49 39.44
C PRO A 216 -9.43 1.75 40.70
N SER A 217 -9.72 0.46 40.85
CA SER A 217 -9.62 -0.25 42.13
C SER A 217 -8.29 -0.98 42.37
N ASP A 218 -7.42 -1.11 41.38
CA ASP A 218 -6.16 -1.86 41.51
C ASP A 218 -4.94 -0.99 41.29
N THR A 219 -4.61 -0.16 42.28
CA THR A 219 -3.43 0.72 42.33
C THR A 219 -2.08 0.02 42.23
N PHE A 220 -2.04 -1.33 42.19
CA PHE A 220 -0.84 -2.13 42.04
C PHE A 220 -0.91 -3.22 40.97
N SER A 221 -1.99 -3.31 40.18
CA SER A 221 -2.09 -4.37 39.16
C SER A 221 -1.25 -4.04 37.90
N ARG A 222 -0.17 -4.82 37.76
CA ARG A 222 0.72 -5.00 36.59
C ARG A 222 -0.01 -4.75 35.26
N ARG A 223 0.61 -3.98 34.34
CA ARG A 223 0.08 -3.65 33.00
C ARG A 223 -0.50 -4.91 32.32
N LYS A 224 -1.79 -4.89 32.04
CA LYS A 224 -2.56 -5.99 31.45
C LYS A 224 -2.45 -5.95 29.92
N SER A 225 -1.25 -6.15 29.37
CA SER A 225 -1.12 -6.27 27.91
C SER A 225 -1.63 -7.64 27.46
N PRO A 226 -2.40 -7.72 26.35
CA PRO A 226 -2.83 -9.00 25.80
C PRO A 226 -1.60 -9.87 25.54
N SER A 227 -1.67 -11.15 25.91
CA SER A 227 -0.53 -12.01 25.68
C SER A 227 -0.25 -12.07 24.17
N LEU A 228 0.94 -11.64 23.76
CA LEU A 228 1.41 -11.74 22.37
C LEU A 228 1.17 -13.15 21.84
N ILE A 229 1.39 -14.17 22.69
CA ILE A 229 1.12 -15.59 22.40
C ILE A 229 -0.33 -15.81 21.97
N THR A 230 -1.31 -15.24 22.67
CA THR A 230 -2.74 -15.34 22.31
C THR A 230 -3.00 -14.71 20.94
N THR A 231 -2.44 -13.52 20.71
CA THR A 231 -2.58 -12.82 19.42
C THR A 231 -2.01 -13.66 18.27
N ILE A 232 -0.81 -14.21 18.44
CA ILE A 232 -0.15 -15.04 17.42
C ILE A 232 -0.88 -16.36 17.20
N ALA A 233 -1.35 -17.02 18.25
CA ALA A 233 -2.11 -18.27 18.12
C ALA A 233 -3.44 -18.06 17.36
N ILE A 234 -4.20 -17.01 17.70
CA ILE A 234 -5.43 -16.66 17.00
C ILE A 234 -5.13 -16.28 15.55
N SER A 235 -4.08 -15.46 15.32
CA SER A 235 -3.72 -15.03 13.96
C SER A 235 -3.26 -16.20 13.10
N PHE A 236 -2.50 -17.14 13.66
CA PHE A 236 -2.08 -18.37 12.99
C PHE A 236 -3.31 -19.18 12.56
N PHE A 237 -4.28 -19.36 13.45
CA PHE A 237 -5.52 -20.07 13.14
C PHE A 237 -6.34 -19.37 12.03
N ILE A 238 -6.58 -18.06 12.16
CA ILE A 238 -7.32 -17.27 11.15
C ILE A 238 -6.61 -17.36 9.80
N THR A 239 -5.29 -17.13 9.79
CA THR A 239 -4.48 -17.16 8.57
C THR A 239 -4.50 -18.53 7.93
N PHE A 240 -4.30 -19.61 8.71
CA PHE A 240 -4.35 -20.99 8.21
C PHE A 240 -5.70 -21.34 7.57
N VAL A 241 -6.81 -21.02 8.23
CA VAL A 241 -8.16 -21.28 7.69
C VAL A 241 -8.40 -20.49 6.40
N TRP A 242 -7.92 -19.25 6.34
CA TRP A 242 -8.06 -18.42 5.14
C TRP A 242 -7.18 -18.93 4.00
N CYS A 243 -5.95 -19.30 4.31
CA CYS A 243 -4.96 -19.89 3.41
C CYS A 243 -5.54 -21.10 2.66
N VAL A 244 -6.05 -22.10 3.40
CA VAL A 244 -6.65 -23.32 2.85
C VAL A 244 -7.87 -23.03 1.96
N LYS A 245 -8.62 -21.96 2.23
CA LYS A 245 -9.83 -21.62 1.48
C LYS A 245 -9.59 -20.78 0.23
N LYS A 246 -8.48 -20.04 0.15
CA LYS A 246 -8.27 -19.02 -0.88
C LYS A 246 -7.01 -19.18 -1.71
N GLU A 247 -6.01 -19.88 -1.20
CA GLU A 247 -4.72 -20.04 -1.86
C GLU A 247 -4.42 -21.54 -2.08
N GLU A 248 -3.83 -21.86 -3.24
CA GLU A 248 -3.46 -23.24 -3.59
C GLU A 248 -2.19 -23.65 -2.84
N THR A 249 -2.36 -24.41 -1.75
CA THR A 249 -1.27 -24.68 -0.79
C THR A 249 -0.06 -25.39 -1.35
N LEU A 250 -0.26 -26.34 -2.28
CA LEU A 250 0.85 -27.08 -2.88
C LEU A 250 1.72 -26.17 -3.77
N MET A 251 1.09 -25.41 -4.67
CA MET A 251 1.82 -24.45 -5.52
C MET A 251 2.49 -23.36 -4.70
N ALA A 252 1.80 -22.85 -3.67
CA ALA A 252 2.38 -21.84 -2.78
C ALA A 252 3.64 -22.35 -2.07
N ALA A 253 3.66 -23.61 -1.64
CA ALA A 253 4.82 -24.21 -0.98
C ALA A 253 6.01 -24.35 -1.93
N GLU A 254 5.77 -24.77 -3.18
CA GLU A 254 6.79 -24.84 -4.23
C GLU A 254 7.38 -23.46 -4.51
N HIS A 255 6.53 -22.47 -4.78
CA HIS A 255 7.00 -21.10 -5.05
C HIS A 255 7.73 -20.45 -3.88
N ILE A 256 7.37 -20.75 -2.62
CA ILE A 256 8.09 -20.23 -1.44
C ILE A 256 9.51 -20.82 -1.36
N LEU A 257 9.70 -22.06 -1.80
CA LEU A 257 11.02 -22.71 -1.82
C LEU A 257 11.93 -22.15 -2.92
N ASP A 258 11.35 -21.58 -3.97
CA ASP A 258 12.07 -20.93 -5.06
C ASP A 258 12.53 -19.50 -4.73
N VAL A 259 11.95 -18.87 -3.70
CA VAL A 259 12.36 -17.54 -3.24
C VAL A 259 13.78 -17.60 -2.66
N ASP A 260 14.62 -16.61 -3.00
CA ASP A 260 15.96 -16.49 -2.44
C ASP A 260 15.94 -16.58 -0.90
N PRO A 261 16.66 -17.53 -0.29
CA PRO A 261 16.59 -17.79 1.15
C PRO A 261 17.12 -16.63 2.00
N MET A 262 18.01 -15.78 1.47
CA MET A 262 18.45 -14.56 2.15
C MET A 262 17.35 -13.51 2.18
N VAL A 263 16.64 -13.32 1.06
CA VAL A 263 15.50 -12.38 0.97
C VAL A 263 14.35 -12.83 1.87
N LEU A 264 13.99 -14.11 1.79
CA LEU A 264 12.98 -14.71 2.66
C LEU A 264 13.38 -14.62 4.14
N GLY A 265 14.64 -14.93 4.48
CA GLY A 265 15.16 -14.83 5.83
C GLY A 265 15.15 -13.39 6.39
N LEU A 266 15.51 -12.40 5.55
CA LEU A 266 15.43 -10.98 5.89
C LEU A 266 13.98 -10.55 6.15
N ASN A 267 13.06 -10.99 5.29
CA ASN A 267 11.63 -10.69 5.42
C ASN A 267 11.00 -11.31 6.67
N VAL A 268 11.24 -12.60 6.91
CA VAL A 268 10.77 -13.31 8.11
C VAL A 268 11.36 -12.65 9.36
N GLY A 269 12.67 -12.44 9.40
CA GLY A 269 13.36 -11.88 10.57
C GLY A 269 12.91 -10.46 10.91
N SER A 270 12.74 -9.59 9.91
CA SER A 270 12.25 -8.22 10.10
C SER A 270 10.78 -8.17 10.51
N THR A 271 9.92 -9.00 9.92
CA THR A 271 8.51 -9.10 10.33
C THR A 271 8.36 -9.60 11.77
N VAL A 272 9.08 -10.68 12.12
CA VAL A 272 9.12 -11.23 13.48
C VAL A 272 9.59 -10.17 14.49
N ALA A 273 10.66 -9.43 14.17
CA ALA A 273 11.16 -8.36 15.03
C ALA A 273 10.13 -7.22 15.20
N ALA A 274 9.51 -6.77 14.11
CA ALA A 274 8.47 -5.73 14.16
C ALA A 274 7.27 -6.17 15.03
N VAL A 275 6.82 -7.41 14.89
CA VAL A 275 5.73 -7.95 15.71
C VAL A 275 6.16 -8.12 17.18
N LEU A 276 7.39 -8.49 17.47
CA LEU A 276 7.88 -8.58 18.86
C LEU A 276 7.98 -7.22 19.56
N PHE A 277 8.39 -6.16 18.84
CA PHE A 277 8.55 -4.82 19.42
C PHE A 277 7.28 -3.96 19.44
N GLY A 278 6.29 -4.31 18.60
CA GLY A 278 5.09 -3.48 18.43
C GLY A 278 3.77 -4.23 18.28
N ASN A 279 3.75 -5.56 18.40
CA ASN A 279 2.57 -6.43 18.19
C ASN A 279 1.93 -6.32 16.78
N SER A 280 2.58 -5.63 15.85
CA SER A 280 2.16 -5.40 14.47
C SER A 280 3.35 -4.85 13.68
N PHE A 281 3.35 -5.00 12.36
CA PHE A 281 4.42 -4.52 11.47
C PHE A 281 4.04 -3.26 10.66
N ILE A 282 2.86 -2.65 10.91
CA ILE A 282 2.44 -1.37 10.27
C ILE A 282 2.16 -0.26 11.30
N VAL A 283 1.52 -0.58 12.43
CA VAL A 283 1.30 0.39 13.52
C VAL A 283 1.69 -0.28 14.83
N PRO A 284 2.56 0.29 15.66
CA PRO A 284 2.97 -0.39 16.86
C PRO A 284 1.88 -0.21 17.94
N ILE A 285 1.23 -1.30 18.35
CA ILE A 285 0.07 -1.31 19.26
C ILE A 285 0.50 -1.20 20.73
N SER A 286 1.64 -1.78 21.10
CA SER A 286 2.03 -2.05 22.49
C SER A 286 3.36 -1.44 22.92
N VAL A 287 3.81 -0.35 22.30
CA VAL A 287 5.10 0.28 22.65
C VAL A 287 5.16 0.70 24.12
N GLU A 288 4.00 1.01 24.72
CA GLU A 288 3.89 1.40 26.12
C GLU A 288 4.53 0.39 27.08
N ASP A 289 4.51 -0.90 26.74
CA ASP A 289 5.11 -1.98 27.54
C ASP A 289 6.63 -1.83 27.67
N HIS A 290 7.30 -1.14 26.73
CA HIS A 290 8.74 -0.93 26.74
C HIS A 290 9.20 0.34 27.50
N PHE A 291 8.26 1.16 27.96
CA PHE A 291 8.55 2.36 28.74
C PHE A 291 8.33 2.11 30.24
N SER A 292 9.15 2.75 31.08
CA SER A 292 8.91 2.75 32.54
C SER A 292 7.50 3.28 32.84
N PRO A 293 6.79 2.74 33.85
CA PRO A 293 5.50 3.27 34.31
C PRO A 293 5.55 4.78 34.66
N ASP A 294 6.72 5.30 35.02
CA ASP A 294 6.89 6.73 35.36
C ASP A 294 6.92 7.64 34.13
N VAL A 295 7.13 7.07 32.93
CA VAL A 295 7.17 7.86 31.70
C VAL A 295 5.76 8.34 31.38
N SER A 296 5.61 9.67 31.21
CA SER A 296 4.31 10.23 30.86
C SER A 296 3.74 9.59 29.59
N ARG A 297 2.44 9.27 29.61
CA ARG A 297 1.70 8.78 28.43
C ARG A 297 1.89 9.67 27.20
N SER A 298 2.25 10.95 27.40
CA SER A 298 2.52 11.90 26.32
C SER A 298 3.79 11.53 25.55
N ARG A 299 4.86 11.18 26.26
CA ARG A 299 6.11 10.74 25.64
C ARG A 299 5.94 9.42 24.91
N VAL A 300 5.18 8.49 25.48
CA VAL A 300 4.89 7.20 24.83
C VAL A 300 4.15 7.42 23.51
N LEU A 301 3.09 8.23 23.50
CA LEU A 301 2.36 8.54 22.26
C LEU A 301 3.25 9.25 21.24
N ILE A 302 4.02 10.25 21.66
CA ILE A 302 4.94 10.96 20.76
C ILE A 302 5.93 9.97 20.14
N ALA A 303 6.50 9.06 20.94
CA ALA A 303 7.42 8.06 20.44
C ALA A 303 6.72 7.09 19.46
N GLN A 304 5.51 6.63 19.78
CA GLN A 304 4.71 5.75 18.92
C GLN A 304 4.35 6.41 17.57
N VAL A 305 3.89 7.66 17.59
CA VAL A 305 3.57 8.43 16.38
C VAL A 305 4.83 8.76 15.58
N SER A 306 5.94 9.10 16.27
CA SER A 306 7.24 9.29 15.63
C SER A 306 7.74 8.02 14.95
N ALA A 307 7.45 6.85 15.54
CA ALA A 307 7.77 5.54 14.97
C ALA A 307 7.08 5.34 13.62
N SER A 308 5.77 5.60 13.58
CA SER A 308 4.96 5.55 12.34
C SER A 308 5.43 6.59 11.33
N PHE A 309 5.72 7.81 11.77
CA PHE A 309 6.20 8.89 10.90
C PHE A 309 7.57 8.58 10.27
N GLY A 310 8.50 8.00 11.04
CA GLY A 310 9.78 7.53 10.53
C GLY A 310 9.64 6.33 9.60
N PHE A 311 8.74 5.40 9.94
CA PHE A 311 8.41 4.24 9.10
C PHE A 311 7.90 4.69 7.72
N THR A 312 6.99 5.67 7.67
CA THR A 312 6.50 6.28 6.43
C THR A 312 7.63 6.90 5.63
N ALA A 313 8.54 7.64 6.28
CA ALA A 313 9.69 8.25 5.62
C ALA A 313 10.57 7.21 4.92
N ILE A 314 10.93 6.15 5.64
CA ILE A 314 11.82 5.09 5.13
C ILE A 314 11.15 4.33 3.99
N VAL A 315 9.90 3.92 4.17
CA VAL A 315 9.17 3.19 3.12
C VAL A 315 8.97 4.06 1.89
N GLY A 316 8.57 5.32 2.04
CA GLY A 316 8.40 6.25 0.93
C GLY A 316 9.70 6.57 0.19
N PHE A 317 10.80 6.74 0.94
CA PHE A 317 12.12 6.93 0.34
C PHE A 317 12.57 5.69 -0.43
N ALA A 318 12.53 4.51 0.18
CA ALA A 318 12.97 3.28 -0.46
C ALA A 318 12.09 2.88 -1.66
N SER A 319 10.77 3.08 -1.56
CA SER A 319 9.82 2.79 -2.65
C SER A 319 10.01 3.68 -3.88
N SER A 320 10.74 4.80 -3.74
CA SER A 320 11.12 5.64 -4.88
C SER A 320 12.22 5.00 -5.76
N TYR A 321 12.92 3.98 -5.23
CA TYR A 321 14.00 3.26 -5.91
C TYR A 321 13.65 1.80 -6.27
N LEU A 322 12.47 1.32 -5.89
CA LEU A 322 11.99 0.01 -6.32
C LEU A 322 11.49 0.09 -7.78
N THR A 323 11.54 -1.04 -8.50
CA THR A 323 11.09 -1.16 -9.90
C THR A 323 9.70 -0.54 -10.11
N MET A 324 8.74 -0.89 -9.27
CA MET A 324 7.48 -0.16 -9.19
C MET A 324 7.59 1.08 -8.30
N ARG A 325 8.07 2.18 -8.89
CA ARG A 325 8.12 3.48 -8.22
C ARG A 325 6.76 3.85 -7.64
N SER A 326 6.74 4.14 -6.35
CA SER A 326 5.55 4.65 -5.66
C SER A 326 5.56 6.18 -5.65
N TYR A 327 4.39 6.81 -5.71
CA TYR A 327 4.26 8.27 -5.76
C TYR A 327 3.18 8.74 -4.80
N ALA A 328 3.53 9.61 -3.84
CA ALA A 328 2.57 10.30 -2.99
C ALA A 328 2.47 11.77 -3.37
N THR A 329 1.29 12.37 -3.38
CA THR A 329 1.16 13.79 -3.69
C THR A 329 1.57 14.67 -2.50
N VAL A 330 1.89 15.94 -2.76
CA VAL A 330 2.17 16.92 -1.70
C VAL A 330 0.97 17.05 -0.75
N LEU A 331 -0.26 16.89 -1.26
CA LEU A 331 -1.48 16.93 -0.46
C LEU A 331 -1.60 15.72 0.46
N GLN A 332 -1.28 14.51 -0.01
CA GLN A 332 -1.29 13.32 0.84
C GLN A 332 -0.25 13.43 1.97
N ALA A 333 0.97 13.86 1.64
CA ALA A 333 2.02 14.09 2.63
C ALA A 333 1.61 15.18 3.64
N GLY A 334 1.07 16.30 3.16
CA GLY A 334 0.58 17.39 4.01
C GLY A 334 -0.58 16.97 4.92
N ALA A 335 -1.55 16.22 4.39
CA ALA A 335 -2.67 15.68 5.15
C ALA A 335 -2.20 14.69 6.22
N PHE A 336 -1.22 13.84 5.91
CA PHE A 336 -0.62 12.93 6.88
C PHE A 336 0.12 13.68 8.00
N CYS A 337 0.93 14.68 7.66
CA CYS A 337 1.59 15.55 8.65
C CYS A 337 0.57 16.26 9.55
N LEU A 338 -0.52 16.79 8.97
CA LEU A 338 -1.58 17.43 9.73
C LEU A 338 -2.30 16.43 10.66
N ALA A 339 -2.59 15.22 10.19
CA ALA A 339 -3.15 14.16 11.03
C ALA A 339 -2.23 13.81 12.21
N VAL A 340 -0.93 13.68 11.97
CA VAL A 340 0.09 13.46 13.02
C VAL A 340 0.09 14.58 14.06
N VAL A 341 0.04 15.84 13.61
CA VAL A 341 -0.05 17.00 14.51
C VAL A 341 -1.34 16.97 15.34
N CYS A 342 -2.47 16.58 14.75
CA CYS A 342 -3.74 16.43 15.48
C CYS A 342 -3.63 15.36 16.57
N ILE A 343 -3.10 14.18 16.23
CA ILE A 343 -2.92 13.05 17.17
C ILE A 343 -2.02 13.44 18.35
N ILE A 344 -0.93 14.18 18.10
CA ILE A 344 0.00 14.60 19.16
C ILE A 344 -0.62 15.67 20.08
N ASN A 345 -1.40 16.60 19.52
CA ASN A 345 -1.99 17.74 20.25
C ASN A 345 -3.38 17.47 20.83
N ALA A 346 -3.96 16.31 20.54
CA ALA A 346 -5.20 15.79 21.08
C ALA A 346 -5.38 16.15 22.59
N PRO A 347 -6.44 16.89 22.97
CA PRO A 347 -6.74 17.18 24.37
C PRO A 347 -6.90 15.88 25.13
N ARG A 348 -6.15 15.75 26.23
CA ARG A 348 -6.21 14.56 27.05
C ARG A 348 -7.21 14.76 28.17
N PRO A 349 -7.97 13.71 28.53
CA PRO A 349 -8.73 13.76 29.78
C PRO A 349 -7.73 14.06 30.89
N VAL A 350 -7.95 15.17 31.59
CA VAL A 350 -7.16 15.54 32.77
C VAL A 350 -7.32 14.38 33.74
N ASP A 351 -6.25 13.63 33.96
CA ASP A 351 -6.27 12.51 34.89
C ASP A 351 -6.66 13.09 36.25
N ASN A 352 -7.69 12.51 36.88
CA ASN A 352 -8.30 13.05 38.10
C ASN A 352 -7.32 13.09 39.30
N GLN A 353 -6.07 12.67 39.12
CA GLN A 353 -4.97 12.75 40.08
C GLN A 353 -4.61 14.19 40.48
N ASP A 354 -4.74 15.18 39.60
CA ASP A 354 -4.52 16.59 40.02
C ASP A 354 -5.65 17.12 40.91
N ARG A 355 -6.81 16.46 40.88
CA ARG A 355 -7.92 16.79 41.78
C ARG A 355 -7.64 16.36 43.22
N THR A 356 -6.78 15.37 43.45
CA THR A 356 -6.30 15.03 44.80
C THR A 356 -5.30 16.06 45.33
N MET A 357 -4.45 16.65 44.49
CA MET A 357 -3.52 17.69 44.97
C MET A 357 -4.27 18.96 45.40
N PHE A 358 -5.33 19.36 44.68
CA PHE A 358 -6.20 20.46 45.11
C PHE A 358 -7.12 20.11 46.30
N ARG A 359 -7.51 18.84 46.50
CA ARG A 359 -8.25 18.43 47.70
C ARG A 359 -7.37 18.40 48.95
N THR A 360 -6.08 18.10 48.81
CA THR A 360 -5.15 18.11 49.95
C THR A 360 -4.94 19.54 50.44
N SER A 361 -4.86 20.53 49.53
CA SER A 361 -4.76 21.95 49.90
C SER A 361 -6.03 22.49 50.60
N LEU A 362 -7.21 21.92 50.35
CA LEU A 362 -8.46 22.38 50.98
C LEU A 362 -8.66 21.76 52.38
N TYR A 363 -8.16 20.54 52.61
CA TYR A 363 -8.13 19.94 53.95
C TYR A 363 -6.99 20.48 54.83
N ASP A 364 -5.89 20.97 54.26
CA ASP A 364 -4.84 21.67 55.02
C ASP A 364 -5.23 23.12 55.37
N LEU A 365 -6.18 23.73 54.65
CA LEU A 365 -6.77 25.03 55.00
C LEU A 365 -7.80 24.94 56.15
N GLU A 366 -8.40 23.77 56.40
CA GLU A 366 -9.27 23.53 57.56
C GLU A 366 -8.51 23.18 58.85
N ARG A 367 -7.17 23.05 58.79
CA ARG A 367 -6.33 22.76 59.98
C ARG A 367 -5.67 23.98 60.62
N PHE A 368 -5.92 25.19 60.10
CA PHE A 368 -5.67 26.41 60.85
C PHE A 368 -6.75 26.60 61.92
N GLN A 369 -6.65 25.82 63.00
CA GLN A 369 -7.19 26.26 64.29
C GLN A 369 -6.45 27.55 64.69
N PRO A 370 -7.15 28.64 65.04
CA PRO A 370 -6.49 29.78 65.66
C PRO A 370 -5.98 29.33 67.03
N GLY A 371 -4.69 29.02 67.11
CA GLY A 371 -3.97 28.98 68.36
C GLY A 371 -4.09 30.35 69.02
N LEU A 372 -4.61 30.36 70.24
CA LEU A 372 -4.71 31.54 71.11
C LEU A 372 -3.30 32.12 71.29
N VAL A 373 -2.92 33.09 70.46
CA VAL A 373 -1.67 33.84 70.62
C VAL A 373 -1.90 34.83 71.76
N SER A 374 -1.17 34.62 72.85
CA SER A 374 -1.03 35.54 73.96
C SER A 374 -0.57 36.90 73.43
N LEU A 375 -1.35 37.93 73.73
CA LEU A 375 -0.96 39.33 73.61
C LEU A 375 0.28 39.57 74.45
N ASP A 376 1.40 39.87 73.80
CA ASP A 376 2.41 40.76 74.35
C ASP A 376 2.75 41.82 73.30
N SER A 377 2.71 43.05 73.82
CA SER A 377 2.86 44.35 73.19
C SER A 377 4.25 44.58 72.60
N GLU A 378 4.34 45.14 71.38
CA GLU A 378 5.22 46.28 71.02
C GLU A 378 5.05 46.75 69.55
N PRO A 379 5.57 47.92 69.13
CA PRO A 379 4.72 49.05 68.78
C PRO A 379 4.68 49.42 67.29
N LEU A 380 3.70 50.26 66.99
CA LEU A 380 3.45 51.05 65.79
C LEU A 380 4.73 51.66 65.20
N ASP A 381 4.93 51.43 63.90
CA ASP A 381 5.71 52.33 63.05
C ASP A 381 4.82 52.75 61.87
N ASP A 382 4.46 54.04 61.88
CA ASP A 382 3.76 54.75 60.83
C ASP A 382 4.75 55.05 59.70
N GLY A 383 4.45 54.55 58.50
CA GLY A 383 5.30 54.71 57.33
C GLY A 383 4.49 54.95 56.07
N ASP A 384 4.04 56.19 55.92
CA ASP A 384 3.39 56.81 54.78
C ASP A 384 4.16 56.60 53.46
N SER A 385 3.50 56.10 52.40
CA SER A 385 3.74 56.49 51.00
C SER A 385 2.88 55.68 50.02
N SER A 386 1.97 56.39 49.36
CA SER A 386 1.40 56.04 48.05
C SER A 386 2.50 56.13 46.96
N PRO A 387 2.39 55.44 45.80
CA PRO A 387 1.43 55.86 44.78
C PRO A 387 0.82 54.75 43.92
N GLU A 388 -0.27 55.14 43.25
CA GLU A 388 -0.78 54.56 42.01
C GLU A 388 0.35 54.13 41.05
N GLN A 389 0.32 52.88 40.57
CA GLN A 389 0.70 52.49 39.20
C GLN A 389 0.54 50.98 39.01
N GLY A 390 -0.07 50.57 37.89
CA GLY A 390 0.16 49.23 37.34
C GLY A 390 -1.06 48.36 37.04
N LEU A 391 -2.23 48.92 36.73
CA LEU A 391 -3.36 48.16 36.20
C LEU A 391 -3.20 47.86 34.69
N LEU A 392 -2.02 47.40 34.27
CA LEU A 392 -1.69 46.95 32.91
C LEU A 392 -0.51 45.96 33.01
N GLY A 393 -0.77 44.72 33.45
CA GLY A 393 0.31 43.74 33.64
C GLY A 393 -0.07 42.26 33.65
N GLU A 394 -1.32 41.87 33.39
CA GLU A 394 -1.74 40.46 33.49
C GLU A 394 -1.90 39.70 32.17
N ALA A 395 -1.76 40.36 31.01
CA ALA A 395 -1.87 39.67 29.72
C ALA A 395 -0.57 38.99 29.24
N HIS A 396 0.58 39.24 29.89
CA HIS A 396 1.87 38.65 29.47
C HIS A 396 2.30 37.40 30.26
N SER A 397 1.61 37.06 31.34
CA SER A 397 1.95 35.87 32.15
C SER A 397 1.41 34.57 31.56
N THR A 398 0.28 34.62 30.84
CA THR A 398 -0.35 33.45 30.22
C THR A 398 0.48 32.89 29.05
N ASP A 399 1.03 33.73 28.18
CA ASP A 399 1.84 33.28 27.04
C ASP A 399 3.16 32.62 27.48
N ARG A 400 3.78 33.13 28.56
CA ARG A 400 5.01 32.54 29.12
C ARG A 400 4.75 31.18 29.77
N LEU A 401 3.62 31.03 30.45
CA LEU A 401 3.19 29.75 31.05
C LEU A 401 2.91 28.68 29.99
N ASP A 402 2.30 29.04 28.85
CA ASP A 402 2.04 28.08 27.78
C ASP A 402 3.30 27.69 27.00
N TYR A 403 4.24 28.63 26.79
CA TYR A 403 5.55 28.30 26.21
C TYR A 403 6.37 27.38 27.13
N GLU A 404 6.44 27.67 28.44
CA GLU A 404 7.16 26.81 29.40
C GLU A 404 6.49 25.44 29.55
N ARG A 405 5.15 25.36 29.51
CA ARG A 405 4.41 24.09 29.53
C ARG A 405 4.66 23.29 28.25
N TRP A 406 4.74 23.94 27.09
CA TRP A 406 5.10 23.29 25.83
C TRP A 406 6.56 22.82 25.85
N MET A 407 7.50 23.66 26.30
CA MET A 407 8.91 23.31 26.44
C MET A 407 9.16 22.20 27.47
N ARG A 408 8.40 22.12 28.57
CA ARG A 408 8.48 20.98 29.52
C ARG A 408 8.04 19.64 28.93
N LYS A 409 7.20 19.63 27.89
CA LYS A 409 6.93 18.38 27.14
C LYS A 409 8.19 17.87 26.45
N PHE A 410 9.12 18.76 26.13
CA PHE A 410 10.42 18.50 25.54
C PHE A 410 11.54 18.76 26.57
N GLU A 411 11.55 18.00 27.68
CA GLU A 411 12.77 17.86 28.50
C GLU A 411 13.99 17.64 27.61
N THR A 412 15.16 18.13 28.03
CA THR A 412 16.41 18.11 27.26
C THR A 412 16.55 16.79 26.50
N PRO A 413 16.33 16.79 25.17
CA PRO A 413 16.27 15.54 24.42
C PRO A 413 17.62 14.85 24.53
N SER A 414 17.59 13.54 24.79
CA SER A 414 18.83 12.78 24.79
C SER A 414 19.51 12.90 23.42
N VAL A 415 20.85 12.86 23.37
CA VAL A 415 21.60 12.91 22.11
C VAL A 415 21.09 11.85 21.11
N LEU A 416 20.70 10.68 21.61
CA LEU A 416 20.11 9.61 20.81
C LEU A 416 18.75 10.01 20.21
N SER A 417 17.90 10.70 20.97
CA SER A 417 16.62 11.21 20.47
C SER A 417 16.83 12.24 19.38
N ILE A 418 17.75 13.19 19.58
CA ILE A 418 18.08 14.21 18.56
C ILE A 418 18.56 13.52 17.28
N ALA A 419 19.51 12.58 17.39
CA ALA A 419 20.02 11.83 16.24
C ALA A 419 18.90 11.06 15.51
N ALA A 420 18.02 10.39 16.24
CA ALA A 420 16.89 9.66 15.64
C ALA A 420 15.94 10.61 14.89
N TYR A 421 15.59 11.76 15.48
CA TYR A 421 14.75 12.76 14.81
C TYR A 421 15.44 13.38 13.59
N SER A 422 16.75 13.65 13.67
CA SER A 422 17.52 14.11 12.51
C SER A 422 17.50 13.11 11.37
N VAL A 423 17.66 11.81 11.65
CA VAL A 423 17.56 10.76 10.63
C VAL A 423 16.16 10.73 10.02
N ILE A 424 15.10 10.83 10.81
CA ILE A 424 13.72 10.87 10.30
C ILE A 424 13.52 12.08 9.38
N ILE A 425 13.97 13.27 9.80
CA ILE A 425 13.84 14.50 9.00
C ILE A 425 14.63 14.39 7.69
N LEU A 426 15.88 13.92 7.74
CA LEU A 426 16.71 13.73 6.54
C LEU A 426 16.08 12.70 5.59
N THR A 427 15.49 11.63 6.13
CA THR A 427 14.77 10.62 5.34
C THR A 427 13.52 11.21 4.69
N TRP A 428 12.77 12.08 5.39
CA TRP A 428 11.63 12.79 4.80
C TRP A 428 12.07 13.76 3.71
N ILE A 429 13.15 14.51 3.91
CA ILE A 429 13.72 15.38 2.86
C ILE A 429 14.11 14.52 1.65
N GLY A 430 14.78 13.39 1.88
CA GLY A 430 15.11 12.43 0.84
C GLY A 430 13.88 11.88 0.12
N PHE A 431 12.85 11.47 0.86
CA PHE A 431 11.58 11.00 0.31
C PHE A 431 10.92 12.07 -0.55
N LEU A 432 10.70 13.28 -0.03
CA LEU A 432 10.07 14.37 -0.76
C LEU A 432 10.91 14.76 -1.99
N ALA A 433 12.23 14.83 -1.84
CA ALA A 433 13.13 15.10 -2.95
C ALA A 433 13.03 14.00 -4.03
N CYS A 434 13.07 12.72 -3.68
CA CYS A 434 12.99 11.64 -4.66
C CYS A 434 11.58 11.47 -5.25
N ASN A 435 10.54 11.77 -4.47
CA ASN A 435 9.15 11.63 -4.90
C ASN A 435 8.72 12.77 -5.84
N PHE A 436 9.25 13.99 -5.65
CA PHE A 436 8.91 15.18 -6.45
C PHE A 436 10.01 15.67 -7.39
N ALA A 437 11.25 15.23 -7.22
CA ALA A 437 12.20 15.31 -8.31
C ALA A 437 11.58 14.49 -9.42
N GLY A 438 11.09 15.19 -10.44
CA GLY A 438 11.04 14.64 -11.77
C GLY A 438 12.46 14.19 -12.00
N VAL A 439 12.71 12.89 -11.78
CA VAL A 439 13.87 12.23 -12.36
C VAL A 439 13.66 12.57 -13.82
N SER A 440 14.40 13.58 -14.29
CA SER A 440 14.47 13.84 -15.71
C SER A 440 14.86 12.49 -16.27
N SER A 441 13.99 11.92 -17.08
CA SER A 441 14.21 10.72 -17.87
C SER A 441 15.35 10.97 -18.89
N SER A 442 16.39 11.69 -18.50
CA SER A 442 17.51 12.11 -19.33
C SER A 442 18.58 11.02 -19.45
N ASP A 443 18.55 9.99 -18.59
CA ASP A 443 19.51 8.87 -18.65
C ASP A 443 18.91 7.55 -19.17
N ILE A 444 17.58 7.45 -19.28
CA ILE A 444 16.93 6.38 -20.04
C ILE A 444 16.20 7.07 -21.18
N SER A 445 16.89 7.27 -22.31
CA SER A 445 16.21 7.64 -23.54
C SER A 445 15.10 6.62 -23.76
N GLU A 446 13.84 7.04 -23.68
CA GLU A 446 12.75 6.20 -24.15
C GLU A 446 13.15 5.71 -25.55
N PRO A 447 13.03 4.40 -25.85
CA PRO A 447 13.31 3.92 -27.18
C PRO A 447 12.43 4.71 -28.14
N ILE A 448 13.07 5.39 -29.09
CA ILE A 448 12.36 6.21 -30.07
C ILE A 448 11.52 5.24 -30.89
N PRO A 449 10.18 5.36 -30.88
CA PRO A 449 9.34 4.45 -31.62
C PRO A 449 9.68 4.56 -33.11
N GLN A 450 9.85 3.40 -33.74
CA GLN A 450 9.88 3.29 -35.19
C GLN A 450 8.44 3.47 -35.68
N LEU A 451 8.20 4.46 -36.54
CA LEU A 451 6.86 4.79 -37.02
C LEU A 451 6.86 4.82 -38.55
N ASP A 452 5.86 4.19 -39.17
CA ASP A 452 5.59 4.37 -40.60
C ASP A 452 4.85 5.70 -40.79
N LEU A 453 5.63 6.77 -40.86
CA LEU A 453 5.11 8.10 -41.15
C LEU A 453 4.83 8.32 -42.64
N ALA A 454 5.17 7.36 -43.52
CA ALA A 454 4.93 7.46 -44.96
C ALA A 454 3.49 7.06 -45.32
N TYR A 455 2.88 6.18 -44.52
CA TYR A 455 1.49 5.77 -44.69
C TYR A 455 0.51 6.94 -44.44
N GLU A 456 -0.42 7.14 -45.39
CA GLU A 456 -1.49 8.13 -45.29
C GLU A 456 -2.84 7.44 -45.11
N PRO A 457 -3.46 7.51 -43.91
CA PRO A 457 -4.72 6.83 -43.65
C PRO A 457 -5.88 7.48 -44.39
N VAL A 458 -6.71 6.66 -45.04
CA VAL A 458 -7.91 7.10 -45.79
C VAL A 458 -9.07 7.46 -44.85
N HIS A 459 -9.10 6.88 -43.65
CA HIS A 459 -10.20 7.00 -42.69
C HIS A 459 -9.70 7.40 -41.30
N GLY A 460 -10.56 8.05 -40.53
CA GLY A 460 -10.21 8.59 -39.22
C GLY A 460 -10.10 7.52 -38.13
N PHE A 461 -11.13 6.68 -37.97
CA PHE A 461 -11.21 5.76 -36.85
C PHE A 461 -11.99 4.49 -37.17
N ASP A 462 -11.41 3.34 -36.86
CA ASP A 462 -12.08 2.04 -36.97
C ASP A 462 -12.31 1.43 -35.59
N VAL A 463 -13.50 0.84 -35.39
CA VAL A 463 -13.86 0.07 -34.19
C VAL A 463 -13.97 -1.40 -34.60
N VAL A 464 -13.06 -2.22 -34.11
CA VAL A 464 -12.96 -3.64 -34.41
C VAL A 464 -13.47 -4.44 -33.23
N ILE A 465 -14.61 -5.09 -33.42
CA ILE A 465 -15.26 -5.89 -32.38
C ILE A 465 -15.16 -7.37 -32.74
N SER A 466 -14.54 -8.15 -31.85
CA SER A 466 -14.59 -9.61 -31.88
C SER A 466 -15.80 -10.10 -31.10
N MET A 467 -16.73 -10.75 -31.80
CA MET A 467 -17.99 -11.29 -31.28
C MET A 467 -18.02 -12.80 -31.50
N TYR A 468 -18.46 -13.56 -30.50
CA TYR A 468 -18.87 -14.95 -30.63
C TYR A 468 -20.39 -15.05 -30.52
N LYS A 469 -20.92 -15.17 -29.30
CA LYS A 469 -22.37 -15.33 -29.03
C LYS A 469 -22.92 -14.26 -28.08
N GLU A 470 -22.21 -13.15 -27.93
CA GLU A 470 -22.64 -12.01 -27.14
C GLU A 470 -23.90 -11.37 -27.76
N PRO A 471 -24.75 -10.71 -26.95
CA PRO A 471 -25.96 -10.09 -27.46
C PRO A 471 -25.66 -8.83 -28.29
N ILE A 472 -26.49 -8.57 -29.31
CA ILE A 472 -26.36 -7.41 -30.23
C ILE A 472 -26.32 -6.10 -29.45
N GLU A 473 -27.08 -6.02 -28.36
CA GLU A 473 -27.13 -4.86 -27.46
C GLU A 473 -25.76 -4.48 -26.90
N SER A 474 -24.84 -5.45 -26.73
CA SER A 474 -23.48 -5.16 -26.26
C SER A 474 -22.68 -4.43 -27.33
N VAL A 475 -22.81 -4.85 -28.60
CA VAL A 475 -22.18 -4.20 -29.75
C VAL A 475 -22.71 -2.77 -29.93
N THR A 476 -24.03 -2.59 -29.88
CA THR A 476 -24.64 -1.25 -30.04
C THR A 476 -24.27 -0.34 -28.88
N SER A 477 -24.23 -0.85 -27.64
CA SER A 477 -23.81 -0.07 -26.46
C SER A 477 -22.37 0.42 -26.56
N ILE A 478 -21.46 -0.38 -27.13
CA ILE A 478 -20.07 0.05 -27.41
C ILE A 478 -20.07 1.24 -28.37
N MET A 479 -20.77 1.12 -29.50
CA MET A 479 -20.81 2.18 -30.52
C MET A 479 -21.49 3.45 -30.00
N GLU A 480 -22.57 3.33 -29.24
CA GLU A 480 -23.24 4.47 -28.59
C GLU A 480 -22.30 5.18 -27.61
N GLY A 481 -21.63 4.43 -26.73
CA GLY A 481 -20.69 4.99 -25.75
C GLY A 481 -19.49 5.68 -26.40
N LEU A 482 -18.94 5.11 -27.48
CA LEU A 482 -17.84 5.73 -28.23
C LEU A 482 -18.30 6.97 -29.00
N SER A 483 -19.48 6.93 -29.62
CA SER A 483 -20.06 8.07 -30.35
C SER A 483 -20.43 9.24 -29.43
N ALA A 484 -20.60 8.98 -28.13
CA ALA A 484 -20.80 10.03 -27.12
C ALA A 484 -19.49 10.77 -26.76
N ILE A 485 -18.32 10.27 -27.17
CA ILE A 485 -17.02 10.89 -26.91
C ILE A 485 -16.67 11.81 -28.10
N PRO A 486 -16.61 13.15 -27.91
CA PRO A 486 -16.46 14.10 -29.03
C PRO A 486 -15.25 13.82 -29.92
N ALA A 487 -14.09 13.52 -29.33
CA ALA A 487 -12.86 13.23 -30.07
C ALA A 487 -12.95 11.98 -30.97
N ILE A 488 -13.84 11.03 -30.65
CA ILE A 488 -14.13 9.86 -31.47
C ILE A 488 -15.21 10.19 -32.48
N ALA A 489 -16.30 10.83 -32.06
CA ALA A 489 -17.42 11.20 -32.93
C ALA A 489 -16.98 12.03 -34.15
N GLU A 490 -16.08 13.00 -33.95
CA GLU A 490 -15.53 13.85 -35.02
C GLU A 490 -14.81 13.05 -36.11
N SER A 491 -14.30 11.86 -35.78
CA SER A 491 -13.59 10.99 -36.73
C SER A 491 -14.51 10.07 -37.54
N SER A 492 -15.82 10.12 -37.31
CA SER A 492 -16.84 9.29 -37.97
C SER A 492 -16.49 7.79 -37.91
N PRO A 493 -16.51 7.18 -36.70
CA PRO A 493 -15.98 5.84 -36.48
C PRO A 493 -16.73 4.79 -37.29
N ARG A 494 -16.01 3.85 -37.91
CA ARG A 494 -16.59 2.73 -38.66
C ARG A 494 -16.54 1.45 -37.86
N LEU A 495 -17.66 0.74 -37.77
CA LEU A 495 -17.72 -0.55 -37.09
C LEU A 495 -17.35 -1.71 -38.03
N PHE A 496 -16.26 -2.40 -37.71
CA PHE A 496 -15.92 -3.72 -38.24
C PHE A 496 -16.29 -4.78 -37.21
N LEU A 497 -17.34 -5.55 -37.52
CA LEU A 497 -17.84 -6.60 -36.66
C LEU A 497 -17.36 -7.97 -37.17
N TYR A 498 -16.51 -8.63 -36.40
CA TYR A 498 -16.08 -9.99 -36.67
C TYR A 498 -16.90 -10.95 -35.82
N THR A 499 -17.62 -11.87 -36.44
CA THR A 499 -18.36 -12.91 -35.74
C THR A 499 -17.68 -14.26 -35.89
N LYS A 500 -17.52 -14.95 -34.77
CA LYS A 500 -16.99 -16.32 -34.66
C LYS A 500 -18.08 -17.35 -34.41
N ASP A 501 -19.36 -16.96 -34.47
CA ASP A 501 -20.46 -17.90 -34.35
C ASP A 501 -20.55 -18.77 -35.60
N GLU A 502 -20.10 -20.01 -35.46
CA GLU A 502 -20.10 -20.98 -36.56
C GLU A 502 -21.52 -21.32 -37.01
N ASP A 503 -22.50 -21.18 -36.13
CA ASP A 503 -23.91 -21.51 -36.37
C ASP A 503 -24.66 -20.39 -37.14
N LEU A 504 -24.04 -19.22 -37.35
CA LEU A 504 -24.69 -18.12 -38.08
C LEU A 504 -24.79 -18.40 -39.58
N GLU A 505 -26.02 -18.48 -40.08
CA GLU A 505 -26.32 -18.59 -41.51
C GLU A 505 -26.05 -17.27 -42.26
N PRO A 506 -25.75 -17.31 -43.58
CA PRO A 506 -25.45 -16.11 -44.36
C PRO A 506 -26.52 -15.01 -44.33
N SER A 507 -27.81 -15.38 -44.27
CA SER A 507 -28.91 -14.40 -44.15
C SER A 507 -28.86 -13.64 -42.82
N THR A 508 -28.46 -14.31 -41.75
CA THR A 508 -28.37 -13.71 -40.40
C THR A 508 -27.17 -12.79 -40.28
N ILE A 509 -26.11 -12.99 -41.07
CA ILE A 509 -24.97 -12.04 -41.15
C ILE A 509 -25.44 -10.67 -41.67
N ALA A 510 -26.31 -10.65 -42.68
CA ALA A 510 -26.86 -9.40 -43.21
C ALA A 510 -27.79 -8.72 -42.20
N GLU A 511 -28.61 -9.51 -41.48
CA GLU A 511 -29.45 -9.00 -40.39
C GLU A 511 -28.62 -8.41 -39.25
N LEU A 512 -27.53 -9.07 -38.87
CA LEU A 512 -26.59 -8.60 -37.86
C LEU A 512 -25.96 -7.26 -38.28
N GLY A 513 -25.55 -7.14 -39.55
CA GLY A 513 -25.02 -5.89 -40.09
C GLY A 513 -26.03 -4.75 -40.03
N ASN A 514 -27.28 -5.02 -40.40
CA ASN A 514 -28.36 -4.03 -40.31
C ASN A 514 -28.69 -3.64 -38.87
N ALA A 515 -28.74 -4.61 -37.96
CA ALA A 515 -29.07 -4.37 -36.55
C ALA A 515 -27.99 -3.58 -35.80
N THR A 516 -26.73 -3.75 -36.18
CA THR A 516 -25.58 -3.08 -35.56
C THR A 516 -25.13 -1.81 -36.31
N ASN A 517 -25.70 -1.56 -37.50
CA ASN A 517 -25.22 -0.54 -38.43
C ASN A 517 -23.70 -0.68 -38.71
N ALA A 518 -23.23 -1.93 -38.81
CA ALA A 518 -21.83 -2.22 -39.05
C ALA A 518 -21.42 -1.81 -40.47
N PHE A 519 -20.25 -1.18 -40.61
CA PHE A 519 -19.65 -0.91 -41.92
C PHE A 519 -19.33 -2.23 -42.64
N LYS A 520 -18.85 -3.22 -41.91
CA LYS A 520 -18.59 -4.56 -42.43
C LYS A 520 -18.80 -5.62 -41.35
N VAL A 521 -19.47 -6.71 -41.72
CA VAL A 521 -19.56 -7.93 -40.89
C VAL A 521 -18.75 -9.04 -41.55
N ILE A 522 -17.86 -9.69 -40.80
CA ILE A 522 -16.96 -10.73 -41.28
C ILE A 522 -17.11 -11.96 -40.41
N LYS A 523 -17.41 -13.12 -41.01
CA LYS A 523 -17.43 -14.39 -40.30
C LYS A 523 -16.04 -15.02 -40.31
N LEU A 524 -15.55 -15.41 -39.13
CA LEU A 524 -14.28 -16.13 -38.94
C LEU A 524 -14.54 -17.47 -38.25
N PRO A 525 -13.65 -18.47 -38.43
CA PRO A 525 -13.67 -19.68 -37.62
C PRO A 525 -13.42 -19.35 -36.14
N ASN A 526 -13.94 -20.16 -35.22
CA ASN A 526 -13.74 -19.95 -33.79
C ASN A 526 -12.36 -20.42 -33.33
N VAL A 527 -11.30 -19.76 -33.81
CA VAL A 527 -9.89 -20.06 -33.50
C VAL A 527 -9.16 -18.81 -33.01
N GLY A 528 -8.12 -18.97 -32.19
CA GLY A 528 -7.21 -17.91 -31.74
C GLY A 528 -7.84 -16.78 -30.91
N ARG A 529 -9.07 -16.96 -30.41
CA ARG A 529 -9.82 -15.99 -29.59
C ARG A 529 -9.89 -14.59 -30.25
N GLU A 530 -10.03 -13.53 -29.46
CA GLU A 530 -10.00 -12.15 -29.95
C GLU A 530 -8.66 -11.75 -30.57
N GLY A 531 -7.55 -12.34 -30.13
CA GLY A 531 -6.22 -12.03 -30.63
C GLY A 531 -6.07 -12.30 -32.13
N GLU A 532 -6.57 -13.44 -32.59
CA GLU A 532 -6.59 -13.78 -34.02
C GLU A 532 -7.48 -12.83 -34.82
N THR A 533 -8.62 -12.42 -34.28
CA THR A 533 -9.51 -11.45 -34.94
C THR A 533 -8.77 -10.13 -35.22
N TYR A 534 -7.97 -9.66 -34.26
CA TYR A 534 -7.24 -8.40 -34.38
C TYR A 534 -6.10 -8.51 -35.39
N LEU A 535 -5.35 -9.60 -35.36
CA LEU A 535 -4.30 -9.88 -36.35
C LEU A 535 -4.88 -10.00 -37.76
N GLU A 536 -6.00 -10.71 -37.91
CA GLU A 536 -6.70 -10.84 -39.19
C GLU A 536 -7.17 -9.48 -39.71
N HIS A 537 -7.71 -8.61 -38.85
CA HIS A 537 -8.06 -7.25 -39.25
C HIS A 537 -6.85 -6.45 -39.76
N ILE A 538 -5.73 -6.50 -39.04
CA ILE A 538 -4.48 -5.82 -39.42
C ILE A 538 -4.02 -6.30 -40.80
N LEU A 539 -3.98 -7.62 -41.01
CA LEU A 539 -3.48 -8.23 -42.25
C LEU A 539 -4.40 -7.97 -43.45
N LEU A 540 -5.72 -8.08 -43.27
CA LEU A 540 -6.70 -7.84 -44.32
C LEU A 540 -6.78 -6.37 -44.76
N ASN A 541 -6.48 -5.45 -43.85
CA ASN A 541 -6.60 -4.01 -44.09
C ASN A 541 -5.23 -3.32 -44.10
N TRP A 542 -4.13 -4.06 -44.30
CA TRP A 542 -2.74 -3.57 -44.23
C TRP A 542 -2.50 -2.26 -44.99
N ASP A 543 -3.12 -2.13 -46.17
CA ASP A 543 -2.97 -0.99 -47.08
C ASP A 543 -4.08 0.06 -46.90
N SER A 544 -5.03 -0.15 -45.98
CA SER A 544 -6.22 0.69 -45.78
C SER A 544 -6.62 0.86 -44.31
N LEU A 545 -5.68 0.71 -43.37
CA LEU A 545 -5.86 0.97 -41.94
C LEU A 545 -6.35 2.41 -41.70
N ALA A 546 -7.33 2.58 -40.82
CA ALA A 546 -7.71 3.90 -40.32
C ALA A 546 -6.58 4.53 -39.49
N LYS A 547 -6.62 5.86 -39.33
CA LYS A 547 -5.60 6.59 -38.55
C LYS A 547 -5.43 6.02 -37.14
N HIS A 548 -6.54 5.70 -36.47
CA HIS A 548 -6.55 4.89 -35.26
C HIS A 548 -7.56 3.75 -35.36
N THR A 549 -7.25 2.65 -34.69
CA THR A 549 -8.12 1.49 -34.57
C THR A 549 -8.29 1.12 -33.11
N LEU A 550 -9.54 1.00 -32.67
CA LEU A 550 -9.92 0.40 -31.39
C LEU A 550 -10.14 -1.11 -31.59
N PHE A 551 -9.42 -1.92 -30.84
CA PHE A 551 -9.65 -3.36 -30.76
C PHE A 551 -10.34 -3.68 -29.43
N VAL A 552 -11.46 -4.40 -29.49
CA VAL A 552 -12.25 -4.77 -28.30
C VAL A 552 -13.09 -6.04 -28.55
N GLN A 553 -13.52 -6.69 -27.47
CA GLN A 553 -14.49 -7.78 -27.53
C GLN A 553 -15.93 -7.24 -27.45
N ALA A 554 -16.91 -8.01 -27.90
CA ALA A 554 -18.32 -7.60 -27.81
C ALA A 554 -18.82 -7.47 -26.36
N ASP A 555 -18.25 -8.20 -25.40
CA ASP A 555 -18.48 -8.01 -23.96
C ASP A 555 -17.30 -7.24 -23.34
N VAL A 556 -17.41 -5.91 -23.31
CA VAL A 556 -16.34 -5.04 -22.78
C VAL A 556 -16.07 -5.34 -21.32
N HIS A 557 -14.81 -5.58 -20.99
CA HIS A 557 -14.41 -5.70 -19.60
C HIS A 557 -14.40 -4.36 -18.88
N ASN A 558 -15.14 -4.27 -17.77
CA ASN A 558 -15.28 -3.06 -16.95
C ASN A 558 -15.85 -1.89 -17.77
N PRO A 559 -17.09 -2.00 -18.30
CA PRO A 559 -17.62 -1.07 -19.30
C PRO A 559 -17.67 0.38 -18.78
N ARG A 560 -17.99 0.57 -17.49
CA ARG A 560 -18.00 1.89 -16.86
C ARG A 560 -16.61 2.55 -16.93
N GLU A 561 -15.58 1.81 -16.60
CA GLU A 561 -14.20 2.30 -16.55
C GLU A 561 -13.58 2.42 -17.95
N PHE A 562 -13.97 1.54 -18.88
CA PHE A 562 -13.52 1.55 -20.27
C PHE A 562 -13.79 2.89 -20.96
N PHE A 563 -15.05 3.35 -20.98
CA PHE A 563 -15.39 4.61 -21.66
C PHE A 563 -14.76 5.82 -20.98
N ASN A 564 -14.66 5.81 -19.66
CA ASN A 564 -13.96 6.86 -18.92
C ASN A 564 -12.48 6.92 -19.32
N ARG A 565 -11.81 5.78 -19.47
CA ARG A 565 -10.40 5.74 -19.91
C ARG A 565 -10.23 6.29 -21.32
N VAL A 566 -11.12 5.94 -22.25
CA VAL A 566 -11.10 6.52 -23.61
C VAL A 566 -11.34 8.03 -23.55
N GLN A 567 -12.34 8.49 -22.81
CA GLN A 567 -12.66 9.91 -22.67
C GLN A 567 -11.53 10.72 -22.04
N ASP A 568 -10.88 10.18 -21.00
CA ASP A 568 -9.88 10.88 -20.21
C ASP A 568 -8.51 10.93 -20.92
N TYR A 569 -8.20 9.97 -21.79
CA TYR A 569 -6.87 9.81 -22.38
C TYR A 569 -6.80 9.82 -23.91
N TYR A 570 -7.83 9.42 -24.65
CA TYR A 570 -7.72 9.40 -26.12
C TYR A 570 -7.51 10.81 -26.69
N SER A 571 -6.63 10.90 -27.68
CA SER A 571 -6.31 12.13 -28.39
C SER A 571 -5.98 11.85 -29.86
N PRO A 572 -6.05 12.86 -30.76
CA PRO A 572 -5.70 12.67 -32.17
C PRO A 572 -4.25 12.28 -32.45
N ASN A 573 -3.38 12.27 -31.44
CA ASN A 573 -1.99 11.83 -31.50
C ASN A 573 -1.71 10.64 -30.56
N THR A 574 -2.76 9.91 -30.16
CA THR A 574 -2.63 8.63 -29.45
C THR A 574 -1.91 7.62 -30.34
N GLY A 575 -0.73 7.17 -29.92
CA GLY A 575 -0.02 6.09 -30.58
C GLY A 575 -0.54 4.73 -30.13
N MET A 576 -0.52 4.48 -28.82
CA MET A 576 -1.09 3.26 -28.23
C MET A 576 -1.62 3.56 -26.84
N LEU A 577 -2.92 3.34 -26.63
CA LEU A 577 -3.63 3.49 -25.37
C LEU A 577 -4.19 2.13 -24.94
N SER A 578 -3.62 1.56 -23.88
CA SER A 578 -4.17 0.36 -23.24
C SER A 578 -5.42 0.71 -22.42
N LEU A 579 -6.50 -0.04 -22.63
CA LEU A 579 -7.77 0.13 -21.93
C LEU A 579 -7.97 -0.94 -20.85
N GLY A 580 -6.96 -1.80 -20.63
CA GLY A 580 -6.95 -2.84 -19.62
C GLY A 580 -6.49 -2.37 -18.24
N PHE A 581 -6.15 -3.34 -17.37
CA PHE A 581 -5.54 -3.04 -16.08
C PHE A 581 -4.17 -2.36 -16.27
N SER A 582 -3.89 -1.36 -15.44
CA SER A 582 -2.69 -0.55 -15.55
C SER A 582 -1.59 -1.00 -14.59
N GLY A 583 -0.34 -0.77 -14.98
CA GLY A 583 0.82 -0.82 -14.09
C GLY A 583 1.33 -2.19 -13.69
N LYS A 584 1.23 -3.17 -14.58
CA LYS A 584 1.92 -4.44 -14.44
C LYS A 584 3.08 -4.50 -15.41
N THR A 585 4.29 -4.60 -14.86
CA THR A 585 5.50 -4.91 -15.60
C THR A 585 5.97 -6.30 -15.22
N CYS A 586 6.77 -6.92 -16.08
CA CYS A 586 7.51 -8.13 -15.76
C CYS A 586 8.92 -8.03 -16.35
N ASP A 587 9.90 -8.66 -15.69
CA ASP A 587 11.24 -8.86 -16.26
C ASP A 587 11.16 -9.93 -17.35
N THR A 588 11.74 -9.69 -18.53
CA THR A 588 11.76 -10.65 -19.63
C THR A 588 12.50 -11.94 -19.29
N ALA A 589 13.41 -11.92 -18.30
CA ALA A 589 14.09 -13.12 -17.82
C ALA A 589 13.17 -14.07 -17.05
N ASN A 590 12.16 -13.55 -16.36
CA ASN A 590 11.21 -14.32 -15.56
C ASN A 590 9.83 -13.64 -15.58
N CYS A 591 9.21 -13.61 -16.77
CA CYS A 591 7.99 -12.85 -16.96
C CYS A 591 6.76 -13.67 -16.59
N GLY A 592 5.94 -13.14 -15.69
CA GLY A 592 4.64 -13.72 -15.38
C GLY A 592 3.70 -12.77 -14.66
N ASP A 593 2.50 -13.26 -14.39
CA ASP A 593 1.46 -12.53 -13.68
C ASP A 593 0.75 -13.37 -12.61
N ARG A 594 -0.07 -12.68 -11.81
CA ARG A 594 -0.84 -13.29 -10.71
C ARG A 594 -1.91 -14.30 -11.11
N TRP A 595 -2.19 -14.42 -12.42
CA TRP A 595 -3.11 -15.41 -12.96
C TRP A 595 -2.37 -16.65 -13.46
N SER A 596 -1.14 -16.83 -12.96
CA SER A 596 -0.27 -17.97 -13.26
C SER A 596 0.13 -18.03 -14.74
N TRP A 597 0.01 -16.92 -15.48
CA TRP A 597 0.59 -16.80 -16.81
C TRP A 597 2.08 -16.53 -16.63
N TYR A 598 2.90 -17.22 -17.41
CA TYR A 598 4.34 -17.03 -17.48
C TYR A 598 4.77 -17.21 -18.93
N GLU A 599 5.85 -16.56 -19.35
CA GLU A 599 6.40 -16.73 -20.71
C GLU A 599 7.93 -16.84 -20.71
N GLY A 600 8.44 -17.66 -21.63
CA GLY A 600 9.87 -17.86 -21.79
C GLY A 600 10.58 -16.64 -22.38
N SER A 601 11.76 -16.33 -21.83
CA SER A 601 12.57 -15.18 -22.25
C SER A 601 12.93 -15.20 -23.75
N SER A 602 13.10 -16.38 -24.34
CA SER A 602 13.44 -16.51 -25.76
C SER A 602 12.36 -15.96 -26.69
N LEU A 603 11.08 -16.18 -26.37
CA LEU A 603 9.95 -15.69 -27.17
C LEU A 603 9.77 -14.19 -26.98
N LEU A 604 9.86 -13.71 -25.73
CA LEU A 604 9.75 -12.27 -25.44
C LEU A 604 10.85 -11.47 -26.14
N ASN A 605 12.09 -11.96 -26.07
CA ASN A 605 13.22 -11.32 -26.73
C ASN A 605 13.13 -11.38 -28.26
N ASP A 606 12.59 -12.46 -28.83
CA ASP A 606 12.35 -12.54 -30.27
C ASP A 606 11.34 -11.49 -30.74
N VAL A 607 10.19 -11.38 -30.07
CA VAL A 607 9.18 -10.35 -30.37
C VAL A 607 9.77 -8.95 -30.22
N CYS A 608 10.50 -8.68 -29.14
CA CYS A 608 11.15 -7.40 -28.92
C CYS A 608 12.15 -7.03 -30.02
N ARG A 609 13.02 -7.95 -30.43
CA ARG A 609 13.98 -7.69 -31.52
C ARG A 609 13.29 -7.40 -32.85
N ARG A 610 12.16 -8.06 -33.12
CA ARG A 610 11.40 -7.84 -34.37
C ARG A 610 10.60 -6.54 -34.37
N VAL A 611 10.32 -5.99 -33.19
CA VAL A 611 9.55 -4.75 -33.03
C VAL A 611 10.47 -3.52 -32.90
N ASP A 612 11.46 -3.59 -32.01
CA ASP A 612 12.33 -2.46 -31.64
C ASP A 612 13.80 -2.62 -32.08
N GLY A 613 14.19 -3.80 -32.58
CA GLY A 613 15.57 -4.10 -32.97
C GLY A 613 16.49 -4.56 -31.82
N GLU A 614 16.01 -4.51 -30.58
CA GLU A 614 16.77 -4.87 -29.37
C GLU A 614 15.98 -5.79 -28.43
N ASP A 615 16.67 -6.45 -27.50
CA ASP A 615 16.00 -7.20 -26.42
C ASP A 615 15.33 -6.21 -25.45
N CYS A 616 14.05 -6.40 -25.14
CA CYS A 616 13.40 -5.58 -24.11
C CYS A 616 13.90 -5.97 -22.71
N LYS A 617 13.95 -4.96 -21.83
CA LYS A 617 14.05 -5.14 -20.37
C LYS A 617 12.81 -4.54 -19.75
N ASN A 618 12.19 -5.26 -18.82
CA ASN A 618 10.95 -4.85 -18.14
C ASN A 618 9.82 -4.43 -19.10
N ILE A 619 9.00 -5.37 -19.54
CA ILE A 619 7.88 -5.04 -20.44
C ILE A 619 6.62 -4.68 -19.65
N LEU A 620 5.91 -3.63 -20.09
CA LEU A 620 4.55 -3.36 -19.65
C LEU A 620 3.58 -4.35 -20.31
N LEU A 621 2.84 -5.08 -19.47
CA LEU A 621 1.83 -6.03 -19.89
C LEU A 621 0.49 -5.34 -20.16
N SER A 622 -0.15 -5.72 -21.27
CA SER A 622 -1.55 -5.40 -21.54
C SER A 622 -2.48 -6.47 -20.97
N TYR A 623 -3.76 -6.13 -20.81
CA TYR A 623 -4.79 -7.06 -20.34
C TYR A 623 -6.09 -6.82 -21.07
N LYS A 624 -6.96 -7.83 -21.05
CA LYS A 624 -8.34 -7.78 -21.55
C LYS A 624 -8.49 -7.61 -23.07
N GLY A 625 -7.38 -7.54 -23.81
CA GLY A 625 -7.42 -7.41 -25.27
C GLY A 625 -8.12 -6.14 -25.76
N GLN A 626 -8.13 -5.06 -24.96
CA GLN A 626 -8.82 -3.81 -25.29
C GLN A 626 -7.83 -2.64 -25.34
N PHE A 627 -7.66 -2.06 -26.52
CA PHE A 627 -6.69 -0.97 -26.75
C PHE A 627 -7.01 -0.16 -28.02
N ILE A 628 -6.52 1.08 -28.06
CA ILE A 628 -6.52 1.94 -29.25
C ILE A 628 -5.09 2.05 -29.74
N THR A 629 -4.84 1.90 -31.04
CA THR A 629 -3.51 2.12 -31.61
C THR A 629 -3.56 2.85 -32.94
N SER A 630 -2.48 3.53 -33.31
CA SER A 630 -2.34 4.24 -34.58
C SER A 630 -1.91 3.31 -35.72
N ALA A 631 -2.31 3.64 -36.94
CA ALA A 631 -1.79 2.95 -38.12
C ALA A 631 -0.26 3.07 -38.23
N ALA A 632 0.33 4.21 -37.83
CA ALA A 632 1.77 4.43 -37.91
C ALA A 632 2.57 3.39 -37.09
N ARG A 633 2.04 2.97 -35.93
CA ARG A 633 2.65 1.92 -35.10
C ARG A 633 2.40 0.52 -35.63
N ILE A 634 1.17 0.23 -36.05
CA ILE A 634 0.85 -1.07 -36.69
C ILE A 634 1.77 -1.30 -37.89
N ARG A 635 1.95 -0.28 -38.71
CA ARG A 635 2.69 -0.34 -39.97
C ARG A 635 4.21 -0.32 -39.82
N ALA A 636 4.71 0.14 -38.68
CA ALA A 636 6.13 0.14 -38.39
C ALA A 636 6.68 -1.25 -38.08
N VAL A 637 5.83 -2.13 -37.57
CA VAL A 637 6.16 -3.53 -37.38
C VAL A 637 6.08 -4.25 -38.72
N GLU A 638 7.03 -5.14 -38.99
CA GLU A 638 7.02 -5.95 -40.21
C GLU A 638 5.73 -6.78 -40.31
N ARG A 639 5.14 -6.82 -41.51
CA ARG A 639 3.88 -7.55 -41.77
C ARG A 639 4.01 -9.02 -41.36
N GLU A 640 5.18 -9.58 -41.64
CA GLU A 640 5.58 -10.94 -41.40
C GLU A 640 5.45 -11.31 -39.91
N LEU A 641 5.70 -10.37 -38.98
CA LEU A 641 5.48 -10.65 -37.55
C LEU A 641 4.01 -10.89 -37.25
N TYR A 642 3.10 -10.11 -37.82
CA TYR A 642 1.66 -10.33 -37.63
C TYR A 642 1.20 -11.67 -38.22
N GLU A 643 1.76 -12.06 -39.37
CA GLU A 643 1.49 -13.35 -40.01
C GLU A 643 1.98 -14.52 -39.15
N ASP A 644 3.20 -14.42 -38.61
CA ASP A 644 3.78 -15.43 -37.71
C ASP A 644 3.01 -15.55 -36.41
N LEU A 645 2.64 -14.43 -35.78
CA LEU A 645 1.83 -14.42 -34.55
C LEU A 645 0.44 -15.04 -34.78
N LYS A 646 -0.17 -14.78 -35.95
CA LYS A 646 -1.46 -15.36 -36.31
C LYS A 646 -1.33 -16.86 -36.57
N SER A 647 -0.32 -17.26 -37.33
CA SER A 647 -0.04 -18.68 -37.60
C SER A 647 0.25 -19.42 -36.31
N ALA A 648 0.97 -18.79 -35.37
CA ALA A 648 1.27 -19.39 -34.08
C ALA A 648 -0.01 -19.77 -33.30
N MET A 649 -1.09 -19.00 -33.42
CA MET A 649 -2.38 -19.26 -32.75
C MET A 649 -3.35 -20.16 -33.52
N THR A 650 -3.22 -20.26 -34.84
CA THR A 650 -4.25 -20.86 -35.70
C THR A 650 -3.83 -22.16 -36.37
N ASP A 651 -2.53 -22.38 -36.58
CA ASP A 651 -2.00 -23.61 -37.15
C ASP A 651 -1.92 -24.70 -36.07
N PRO A 652 -2.69 -25.82 -36.17
CA PRO A 652 -2.62 -26.91 -35.19
C PRO A 652 -1.22 -27.52 -35.05
N ASP A 653 -0.38 -27.39 -36.08
CA ASP A 653 0.99 -27.91 -36.10
C ASP A 653 2.04 -26.87 -35.65
N SER A 654 1.63 -25.66 -35.27
CA SER A 654 2.52 -24.63 -34.74
C SER A 654 3.23 -25.07 -33.45
N TRP A 655 4.40 -24.48 -33.22
CA TRP A 655 5.18 -24.65 -31.99
C TRP A 655 4.39 -24.27 -30.74
N ALA A 656 3.46 -23.33 -30.84
CA ALA A 656 2.72 -22.78 -29.70
C ALA A 656 1.70 -23.77 -29.10
N HIS A 657 1.31 -24.79 -29.85
CA HIS A 657 0.38 -25.85 -29.44
C HIS A 657 1.10 -27.13 -28.95
N LYS A 658 2.41 -27.05 -28.70
CA LYS A 658 3.26 -28.20 -28.37
C LYS A 658 4.10 -27.92 -27.13
N GLU A 659 4.45 -28.97 -26.38
CA GLU A 659 5.43 -28.83 -25.30
C GLU A 659 6.80 -28.43 -25.86
N PRO A 660 7.59 -27.61 -25.15
CA PRO A 660 7.38 -27.13 -23.78
C PRO A 660 6.48 -25.88 -23.64
N TRP A 661 5.92 -25.35 -24.72
CA TRP A 661 5.22 -24.06 -24.72
C TRP A 661 3.86 -24.09 -24.03
N LEU A 662 3.26 -25.27 -23.88
CA LEU A 662 2.00 -25.45 -23.14
C LEU A 662 2.20 -25.41 -21.63
N ASN A 663 3.38 -25.82 -21.14
CA ASN A 663 3.69 -25.92 -19.71
C ASN A 663 2.63 -26.73 -18.94
N GLY A 664 2.18 -27.86 -19.53
CA GLY A 664 1.16 -28.73 -18.94
C GLY A 664 -0.26 -28.15 -18.90
N ARG A 665 -0.51 -26.97 -19.49
CA ARG A 665 -1.87 -26.42 -19.60
C ARG A 665 -2.65 -27.09 -20.74
N PRO A 666 -3.97 -27.26 -20.58
CA PRO A 666 -4.83 -27.70 -21.68
C PRO A 666 -4.81 -26.65 -22.80
N ASP A 667 -4.82 -27.13 -24.03
CA ASP A 667 -4.75 -26.29 -25.22
C ASP A 667 -5.86 -26.66 -26.22
N SER A 668 -6.35 -25.65 -26.93
CA SER A 668 -7.33 -25.82 -27.99
C SER A 668 -7.25 -24.64 -28.96
N LEU A 669 -7.59 -24.86 -30.23
CA LEU A 669 -7.52 -23.79 -31.23
C LEU A 669 -8.45 -22.62 -30.92
N ASN A 670 -9.59 -22.84 -30.25
CA ASN A 670 -10.51 -21.77 -29.86
C ASN A 670 -10.07 -21.01 -28.60
N ALA A 671 -9.17 -21.57 -27.79
CA ALA A 671 -8.65 -20.95 -26.57
C ALA A 671 -7.17 -21.30 -26.36
N PRO A 672 -6.29 -20.94 -27.32
CA PRO A 672 -4.92 -21.41 -27.26
C PRO A 672 -4.16 -20.73 -26.14
N ARG A 673 -3.21 -21.44 -25.52
CA ARG A 673 -2.37 -20.87 -24.45
C ARG A 673 -1.69 -19.58 -24.93
N PHE A 674 -1.20 -19.58 -26.17
CA PHE A 674 -0.54 -18.42 -26.77
C PHE A 674 -1.48 -17.22 -27.01
N GLY A 675 -2.80 -17.42 -27.09
CA GLY A 675 -3.76 -16.32 -27.10
C GLY A 675 -3.71 -15.46 -25.83
N TYR A 676 -3.45 -16.09 -24.67
CA TYR A 676 -3.23 -15.35 -23.42
C TYR A 676 -1.91 -14.58 -23.45
N THR A 677 -0.85 -15.14 -24.04
CA THR A 677 0.41 -14.43 -24.27
C THR A 677 0.18 -13.22 -25.16
N MET A 678 -0.54 -13.36 -26.28
CA MET A 678 -0.84 -12.25 -27.17
C MET A 678 -1.60 -11.12 -26.45
N GLU A 679 -2.56 -11.45 -25.57
CA GLU A 679 -3.26 -10.46 -24.74
C GLU A 679 -2.28 -9.58 -23.91
N ARG A 680 -1.17 -10.15 -23.45
CA ARG A 680 -0.14 -9.46 -22.65
C ARG A 680 0.84 -8.64 -23.49
N LEU A 681 1.04 -9.01 -24.75
CA LEU A 681 2.09 -8.46 -25.60
C LEU A 681 1.63 -7.31 -26.51
N TRP A 682 0.36 -6.92 -26.53
CA TRP A 682 -0.10 -5.81 -27.38
C TRP A 682 0.67 -4.51 -27.13
N SER A 683 0.99 -4.20 -25.87
CA SER A 683 1.83 -3.04 -25.54
C SER A 683 3.24 -3.15 -26.12
N VAL A 684 3.84 -4.35 -26.15
CA VAL A 684 5.15 -4.58 -26.77
C VAL A 684 5.05 -4.44 -28.27
N VAL A 685 4.12 -5.16 -28.91
CA VAL A 685 3.91 -5.14 -30.38
C VAL A 685 3.63 -3.73 -30.89
N MET A 686 2.96 -2.88 -30.12
CA MET A 686 2.67 -1.51 -30.52
C MET A 686 3.72 -0.50 -30.03
N GLN A 687 4.92 -0.95 -29.65
CA GLN A 687 6.06 -0.12 -29.21
C GLN A 687 5.69 0.82 -28.04
N CYS A 688 4.88 0.33 -27.11
CA CYS A 688 4.36 1.07 -25.97
C CYS A 688 4.45 0.23 -24.69
N SER A 689 5.64 -0.30 -24.45
CA SER A 689 5.94 -1.16 -23.30
C SER A 689 6.82 -0.49 -22.24
N THR A 690 6.90 0.85 -22.20
CA THR A 690 7.79 1.56 -21.28
C THR A 690 7.31 1.45 -19.83
N GLU A 691 8.27 1.35 -18.90
CA GLU A 691 8.00 1.34 -17.47
C GLU A 691 7.37 2.67 -17.00
N GLU A 692 7.61 3.77 -17.73
CA GLU A 692 7.06 5.10 -17.42
C GLU A 692 5.54 5.12 -17.43
N VAL A 693 4.93 4.57 -18.49
CA VAL A 693 3.48 4.39 -18.58
C VAL A 693 2.99 3.46 -17.46
N ALA A 694 3.76 2.41 -17.15
CA ALA A 694 3.40 1.45 -16.12
C ALA A 694 3.31 2.08 -14.73
N TRP A 695 4.16 3.04 -14.36
CA TRP A 695 4.11 3.67 -13.04
C TRP A 695 3.24 4.94 -12.99
N ARG A 696 3.04 5.66 -14.09
CA ARG A 696 2.20 6.87 -14.10
C ARG A 696 0.72 6.59 -14.26
N CYS A 697 0.35 5.55 -14.99
CA CYS A 697 -1.04 5.32 -15.33
C CYS A 697 -1.89 5.01 -14.07
N PRO A 698 -2.94 5.80 -13.77
CA PRO A 698 -3.90 5.48 -12.72
C PRO A 698 -4.63 4.17 -12.96
N THR A 699 -5.17 3.59 -11.90
CA THR A 699 -6.10 2.47 -12.02
C THR A 699 -7.39 2.92 -12.70
N LEU A 700 -8.11 1.93 -13.26
CA LEU A 700 -9.43 2.12 -13.84
C LEU A 700 -10.42 2.80 -12.85
N LEU A 701 -10.28 2.52 -11.54
CA LEU A 701 -11.10 3.12 -10.50
C LEU A 701 -10.77 4.60 -10.23
N SER A 702 -9.47 4.94 -10.18
CA SER A 702 -9.04 6.30 -9.88
C SER A 702 -9.21 7.26 -11.07
N ARG A 703 -9.33 6.73 -12.29
CA ARG A 703 -9.46 7.44 -13.58
C ARG A 703 -8.27 8.30 -13.95
N THR A 704 -7.96 9.33 -13.17
CA THR A 704 -6.89 10.31 -13.39
C THR A 704 -5.99 10.44 -12.16
N ARG A 705 -4.86 11.13 -12.30
CA ARG A 705 -4.01 11.52 -11.17
C ARG A 705 -3.82 13.04 -11.15
N ARG A 706 -3.65 13.61 -9.96
CA ARG A 706 -3.34 15.04 -9.83
C ARG A 706 -1.97 15.36 -10.44
N GLY A 707 -1.93 16.36 -11.31
CA GLY A 707 -0.72 16.69 -12.07
C GLY A 707 -0.35 15.63 -13.11
N GLY A 708 -1.29 14.75 -13.46
CA GLY A 708 -1.18 13.85 -14.59
C GLY A 708 -1.53 14.51 -15.90
N ASP A 709 -1.15 13.86 -16.99
CA ASP A 709 -1.45 14.27 -18.34
C ASP A 709 -1.81 13.06 -19.23
N LEU A 710 -2.03 13.32 -20.51
CA LEU A 710 -2.40 12.29 -21.48
C LEU A 710 -1.33 11.19 -21.62
N THR A 711 -0.06 11.48 -21.38
CA THR A 711 1.06 10.52 -21.55
C THR A 711 1.13 9.48 -20.43
N ASP A 712 0.40 9.69 -19.32
CA ASP A 712 0.47 8.78 -18.17
C ASP A 712 0.05 7.34 -18.50
N CYS A 713 -0.90 7.16 -19.43
CA CYS A 713 -1.52 5.86 -19.74
C CYS A 713 -1.29 5.38 -21.17
N GLN A 714 -0.52 6.11 -21.97
CA GLN A 714 -0.40 5.83 -23.38
C GLN A 714 0.93 6.36 -23.93
N CYS A 715 1.35 5.81 -25.05
CA CYS A 715 2.43 6.37 -25.83
C CYS A 715 1.83 7.28 -26.90
N MET A 716 2.40 8.47 -27.05
CA MET A 716 1.96 9.45 -28.03
C MET A 716 2.77 9.28 -29.32
N ASP A 717 2.13 9.54 -30.45
CA ASP A 717 2.83 9.75 -31.71
C ASP A 717 3.18 11.22 -31.88
N PRO A 718 4.29 11.53 -32.58
CA PRO A 718 4.66 12.90 -32.88
C PRO A 718 3.56 13.56 -33.72
N LYS A 719 3.30 14.85 -33.47
CA LYS A 719 2.38 15.62 -34.31
C LYS A 719 2.95 15.69 -35.73
N ASN A 720 2.09 15.54 -36.73
CA ASN A 720 2.46 15.59 -38.17
C ASN A 720 3.23 16.88 -38.57
N ASP A 721 3.20 17.93 -37.76
CA ASP A 721 3.96 19.18 -37.95
C ASP A 721 5.49 19.01 -37.79
N ALA A 722 5.97 17.90 -37.25
CA ALA A 722 7.41 17.62 -37.12
C ALA A 722 8.12 17.36 -38.48
N ARG A 723 7.37 17.26 -39.58
CA ARG A 723 7.94 17.24 -40.96
C ARG A 723 8.66 18.56 -41.34
N LEU A 724 8.68 19.58 -40.49
CA LEU A 724 9.31 20.88 -40.77
C LEU A 724 10.60 21.21 -39.99
N GLY A 725 11.25 20.29 -39.26
CA GLY A 725 12.38 20.73 -38.43
C GLY A 725 13.34 19.70 -37.85
N LEU A 726 13.77 18.68 -38.60
CA LEU A 726 14.99 17.94 -38.25
C LEU A 726 16.20 18.56 -38.96
N ASN A 727 16.58 19.76 -38.52
CA ASN A 727 17.95 20.26 -38.58
C ASN A 727 18.40 20.48 -37.12
N SER A 728 18.59 19.37 -36.40
CA SER A 728 19.25 19.37 -35.10
C SER A 728 20.76 19.28 -35.33
N THR A 729 21.40 20.43 -35.58
CA THR A 729 22.82 20.59 -35.26
C THR A 729 22.93 20.71 -33.75
N VAL A 730 23.39 19.63 -33.10
CA VAL A 730 23.82 19.65 -31.70
C VAL A 730 25.08 20.54 -31.61
N PRO A 731 25.10 21.62 -30.81
CA PRO A 731 26.36 22.25 -30.44
C PRO A 731 27.03 21.41 -29.35
N THR A 732 28.29 21.05 -29.60
CA THR A 732 29.25 20.46 -28.65
C THR A 732 29.46 21.28 -27.40
#